data_AF-A0A962R399-F1
#
_entry.id   AF-A0A962R399-F1
#
_cell.length_a   1.000
_cell.length_b   1.000
_cell.length_c   1.000
_cell.angle_alpha   90.00
_cell.angle_beta   90.00
_cell.angle_gamma   90.00
#
_symmetry.space_group_name_H-M   'P 1'
#
loop_
_entity.id
_entity.type
_entity.pdbx_description
1 polymer ?
#
loop_
_entity_poly.entity_id
_entity_poly.type
_entity_poly.pdbx_seq_one_letter_code
_entity_poly.pdbx_strand_id
1 'polypeptide(L)'
;MCGIAGIVRFDGGTIDEHVLTNMRDSMVHRGPDGAGSWVSADGRIGLAHRRLSIIDLDQAAAQPMANEDGSVQVVFNGEIYNHRALRQQLLVAGHVFRTDHSDTEVIVHGYEEWGIDGLANRLHGMFGIAIWDEHRRRLFLLRDRVGIKPVYFTLAGGGVLFGSEIKALLQHPAVERDISPAAMYHYLSFLTTPAPMTMFKGIWKLPAGHLLEIEVDRSKFNARKWWEAASGRGIDPSEVSRLSEQAREEFYIRGIRERLERAVEKRMMSDVPFGAFLSGGVDSSVNVALMDKYLGGRVSTFTVGFSDHTHLNELEHAERVAKLFNTDHHEVMIDESDMVGYLEELIHHQDEPIADWVCIPLYFVSKLARDAGVKVVQVGEGSDEQFSGYNSYMGYQRLYSRYWRPFQKYVPGPIRRLAANIAEGAATLHPKAEMYADIIDRAARDREVFWSGATFFWENMKRSLLNFDAFPVERIPRELEESGLLPEGYLRQDSYEVIRSFRDRIDEVAPKSDFLTRMIYNEFRLRLPELLLMRVDKISMSVSLEARVPFLDHELVEFTMDIPQKYKIRNGVPKYLLKKAVGGWIPEDIIHRKKQGFGAPMAEWLKGAFGNRVEAQLLQSPLMSRGYFRTDYIRQLFSQHRSGKRDASGLIWVLFNLTAWYEYWVCG
;
A
#
# COMPACT_ATOMS: atom_id res chain seq x y z
N MET A 1 -0.73 12.95 -10.10
CA MET A 1 -0.19 12.88 -8.72
C MET A 1 1.07 13.70 -8.57
N CYS A 2 1.27 14.21 -7.38
CA CYS A 2 2.29 15.19 -7.08
C CYS A 2 3.36 14.61 -6.15
N GLY A 3 4.32 15.43 -5.78
CA GLY A 3 5.21 15.20 -4.64
C GLY A 3 5.06 16.36 -3.66
N ILE A 4 4.89 16.07 -2.38
CA ILE A 4 4.92 17.08 -1.31
C ILE A 4 6.21 16.91 -0.50
N ALA A 5 6.74 18.02 0.01
CA ALA A 5 7.86 18.06 0.95
C ALA A 5 7.71 19.25 1.90
N GLY A 6 8.35 19.18 3.07
CA GLY A 6 8.47 20.34 3.93
C GLY A 6 9.43 20.14 5.09
N ILE A 7 9.83 21.27 5.66
CA ILE A 7 10.74 21.40 6.81
C ILE A 7 10.06 22.32 7.83
N VAL A 8 9.97 21.87 9.08
CA VAL A 8 9.46 22.67 10.19
C VAL A 8 10.48 22.64 11.31
N ARG A 9 11.08 23.79 11.64
CA ARG A 9 12.04 23.90 12.75
C ARG A 9 11.33 24.18 14.06
N PHE A 10 11.74 23.46 15.11
CA PHE A 10 11.29 23.73 16.48
C PHE A 10 12.23 24.70 17.19
N ASP A 11 13.51 24.69 16.81
CA ASP A 11 14.45 25.70 17.29
C ASP A 11 14.25 27.04 16.57
N GLY A 12 14.78 28.11 17.16
CA GLY A 12 14.67 29.47 16.60
C GLY A 12 15.51 29.70 15.34
N GLY A 13 16.05 28.66 14.71
CA GLY A 13 16.85 28.76 13.49
C GLY A 13 15.98 28.82 12.23
N THR A 14 16.55 29.24 11.11
CA THR A 14 15.87 29.25 9.80
C THR A 14 16.14 27.98 9.01
N ILE A 15 15.25 27.65 8.08
CA ILE A 15 15.49 26.56 7.12
C ILE A 15 16.56 26.97 6.09
N ASP A 16 17.18 25.97 5.48
CA ASP A 16 17.95 26.17 4.25
C ASP A 16 17.05 25.90 3.04
N GLU A 17 16.76 26.94 2.26
CA GLU A 17 15.93 26.86 1.06
C GLU A 17 16.51 25.95 -0.02
N HIS A 18 17.84 25.79 -0.07
CA HIS A 18 18.48 24.86 -1.01
C HIS A 18 18.15 23.42 -0.63
N VAL A 19 18.14 23.11 0.67
CA VAL A 19 17.73 21.79 1.15
C VAL A 19 16.26 21.54 0.79
N LEU A 20 15.36 22.49 1.06
CA LEU A 20 13.95 22.37 0.67
C LEU A 20 13.78 22.15 -0.84
N THR A 21 14.56 22.87 -1.65
CA THR A 21 14.56 22.73 -3.12
C THR A 21 15.06 21.35 -3.56
N ASN A 22 16.13 20.83 -2.96
CA ASN A 22 16.64 19.50 -3.23
C ASN A 22 15.62 18.41 -2.83
N MET A 23 14.99 18.56 -1.66
CA MET A 23 13.90 17.67 -1.22
C MET A 23 12.79 17.62 -2.27
N ARG A 24 12.34 18.79 -2.75
CA ARG A 24 11.31 18.93 -3.80
C ARG A 24 11.74 18.27 -5.11
N ASP A 25 12.93 18.60 -5.60
CA ASP A 25 13.37 18.21 -6.94
C ASP A 25 13.88 16.76 -7.02
N SER A 26 14.12 16.11 -5.88
CA SER A 26 14.29 14.64 -5.83
C SER A 26 13.03 13.86 -6.27
N MET A 27 11.88 14.53 -6.38
CA MET A 27 10.59 13.94 -6.78
C MET A 27 10.06 14.46 -8.12
N VAL A 28 10.93 14.94 -9.02
CA VAL A 28 10.55 15.43 -10.36
C VAL A 28 9.76 14.38 -11.15
N HIS A 29 10.11 13.09 -11.05
CA HIS A 29 9.40 11.99 -11.72
C HIS A 29 7.93 11.92 -11.33
N ARG A 30 7.56 12.31 -10.11
CA ARG A 30 6.16 12.32 -9.69
C ARG A 30 5.39 13.46 -10.35
N GLY A 31 5.97 14.66 -10.36
CA GLY A 31 5.32 15.86 -10.84
C GLY A 31 6.22 16.66 -11.78
N PRO A 32 6.33 16.29 -13.07
CA PRO A 32 7.20 16.96 -14.03
C PRO A 32 6.64 18.30 -14.53
N ASP A 33 5.33 18.53 -14.40
CA ASP A 33 4.63 19.66 -15.05
C ASP A 33 4.82 21.00 -14.32
N GLY A 34 5.14 21.00 -13.02
CA GLY A 34 5.36 22.22 -12.26
C GLY A 34 6.06 22.03 -10.92
N ALA A 35 6.52 23.13 -10.34
CA ALA A 35 7.20 23.16 -9.05
C ALA A 35 6.85 24.44 -8.28
N GLY A 36 6.75 24.33 -6.96
CA GLY A 36 6.52 25.48 -6.08
C GLY A 36 7.12 25.27 -4.70
N SER A 37 7.45 26.37 -4.04
CA SER A 37 7.95 26.40 -2.66
C SER A 37 7.42 27.65 -1.96
N TRP A 38 7.17 27.54 -0.66
CA TRP A 38 6.78 28.63 0.22
C TRP A 38 7.60 28.55 1.50
N VAL A 39 8.01 29.70 2.02
CA VAL A 39 8.75 29.83 3.29
C VAL A 39 8.01 30.83 4.16
N SER A 40 7.84 30.52 5.44
CA SER A 40 7.20 31.42 6.41
C SER A 40 8.00 32.71 6.58
N ALA A 41 7.34 33.78 7.02
CA ALA A 41 7.97 35.09 7.22
C ALA A 41 9.14 35.06 8.23
N ASP A 42 9.09 34.14 9.21
CA ASP A 42 10.15 33.92 10.19
C ASP A 42 11.22 32.91 9.72
N GLY A 43 11.09 32.36 8.52
CA GLY A 43 12.03 31.41 7.92
C GLY A 43 12.06 30.03 8.58
N ARG A 44 11.15 29.71 9.52
CA ARG A 44 11.17 28.45 10.27
C ARG A 44 10.42 27.31 9.61
N ILE A 45 9.51 27.62 8.70
CA ILE A 45 8.67 26.65 7.99
C ILE A 45 8.91 26.78 6.50
N GLY A 46 9.07 25.65 5.83
CA GLY A 46 9.15 25.54 4.38
C GLY A 46 8.22 24.45 3.88
N LEU A 47 7.41 24.75 2.87
CA LEU A 47 6.56 23.81 2.17
C LEU A 47 6.96 23.80 0.69
N ALA A 48 6.98 22.62 0.07
CA ALA A 48 7.34 22.49 -1.33
C ALA A 48 6.51 21.41 -2.03
N HIS A 49 6.37 21.58 -3.34
CA HIS A 49 5.49 20.75 -4.15
C HIS A 49 6.03 20.54 -5.58
N ARG A 50 5.84 19.33 -6.11
CA ARG A 50 6.01 18.95 -7.53
C ARG A 50 4.66 18.59 -8.11
N ARG A 51 4.28 19.21 -9.22
CA ARG A 51 2.94 19.09 -9.82
C ARG A 51 2.92 18.16 -11.02
N LEU A 52 1.99 17.20 -11.03
CA LEU A 52 1.49 16.59 -12.26
C LEU A 52 0.09 17.16 -12.50
N SER A 53 -0.08 17.94 -13.55
CA SER A 53 -1.32 18.66 -13.81
C SER A 53 -2.34 17.70 -14.43
N ILE A 54 -3.42 17.41 -13.68
CA ILE A 54 -4.52 16.52 -14.06
C ILE A 54 -5.87 17.23 -14.01
N ILE A 55 -6.11 17.99 -12.94
CA ILE A 55 -7.30 18.83 -12.73
C ILE A 55 -6.85 20.30 -12.66
N ASP A 56 -7.62 21.18 -13.30
CA ASP A 56 -7.42 22.64 -13.33
C ASP A 56 -6.00 23.00 -13.76
N LEU A 57 -5.70 22.93 -15.07
CA LEU A 57 -4.34 23.08 -15.59
C LEU A 57 -3.74 24.49 -15.43
N ASP A 58 -4.47 25.44 -14.85
CA ASP A 58 -4.03 26.81 -14.64
C ASP A 58 -2.92 26.92 -13.59
N GLN A 59 -2.10 27.98 -13.69
CA GLN A 59 -1.08 28.32 -12.69
C GLN A 59 -1.69 28.79 -11.37
N ALA A 60 -2.92 29.30 -11.36
CA ALA A 60 -3.65 29.67 -10.15
C ALA A 60 -3.87 28.46 -9.22
N ALA A 61 -3.92 27.24 -9.76
CA ALA A 61 -4.00 25.99 -9.01
C ALA A 61 -2.63 25.45 -8.56
N ALA A 62 -1.55 26.24 -8.66
CA ALA A 62 -0.24 25.87 -8.16
C ALA A 62 -0.21 25.74 -6.64
N GLN A 63 0.73 24.94 -6.14
CA GLN A 63 0.96 24.71 -4.71
C GLN A 63 2.41 25.03 -4.34
N PRO A 64 2.73 25.40 -3.08
CA PRO A 64 1.83 25.52 -1.92
C PRO A 64 0.70 26.52 -2.11
N MET A 65 -0.50 26.17 -1.65
CA MET A 65 -1.71 27.00 -1.81
C MET A 65 -2.09 27.64 -0.47
N ALA A 66 -2.35 28.94 -0.52
CA ALA A 66 -2.69 29.76 0.63
C ALA A 66 -4.19 30.08 0.67
N ASN A 67 -4.74 30.30 1.87
CA ASN A 67 -6.02 31.01 2.02
C ASN A 67 -5.85 32.51 1.69
N GLU A 68 -6.90 33.31 1.88
CA GLU A 68 -6.94 34.70 1.42
C GLU A 68 -5.88 35.58 2.07
N ASP A 69 -5.63 35.39 3.37
CA ASP A 69 -4.70 36.17 4.18
C ASP A 69 -3.32 35.49 4.35
N GLY A 70 -3.16 34.27 3.85
CA GLY A 70 -1.92 33.51 3.92
C GLY A 70 -1.62 32.83 5.27
N SER A 71 -2.55 32.89 6.23
CA SER A 71 -2.40 32.26 7.55
C SER A 71 -2.50 30.72 7.51
N VAL A 72 -3.10 30.16 6.46
CA VAL A 72 -3.17 28.71 6.22
C VAL A 72 -2.48 28.39 4.89
N GLN A 73 -1.59 27.40 4.92
CA GLN A 73 -0.87 26.91 3.73
C GLN A 73 -1.07 25.40 3.57
N VAL A 74 -1.30 24.95 2.34
CA VAL A 74 -1.52 23.53 2.01
C VAL A 74 -0.56 23.08 0.93
N VAL A 75 0.01 21.88 1.14
CA VAL A 75 0.56 21.06 0.06
C VAL A 75 -0.14 19.69 0.04
N PHE A 76 -0.43 19.20 -1.15
CA PHE A 76 -1.34 18.10 -1.40
C PHE A 76 -0.84 17.22 -2.54
N ASN A 77 -0.77 15.92 -2.26
CA ASN A 77 -0.52 14.88 -3.25
C ASN A 77 -1.74 13.94 -3.27
N GLY A 78 -2.65 14.12 -4.22
CA GLY A 78 -3.90 13.39 -4.23
C GLY A 78 -4.84 13.75 -5.36
N GLU A 79 -6.07 13.27 -5.20
CA GLU A 79 -7.25 13.69 -5.94
C GLU A 79 -8.45 13.66 -4.97
N ILE A 80 -9.22 14.76 -4.89
CA ILE A 80 -10.48 14.82 -4.12
C ILE A 80 -11.67 14.70 -5.08
N TYR A 81 -12.20 13.48 -5.22
CA TYR A 81 -13.28 13.15 -6.15
C TYR A 81 -14.61 13.87 -5.88
N ASN A 82 -14.85 14.33 -4.63
CA ASN A 82 -16.05 15.09 -4.29
C ASN A 82 -15.80 16.61 -4.16
N HIS A 83 -14.67 17.13 -4.67
CA HIS A 83 -14.32 18.56 -4.51
C HIS A 83 -15.42 19.50 -5.03
N ARG A 84 -16.08 19.18 -6.16
CA ARG A 84 -17.16 20.01 -6.71
C ARG A 84 -18.32 20.19 -5.73
N ALA A 85 -18.72 19.12 -5.05
CA ALA A 85 -19.80 19.16 -4.07
C ALA A 85 -19.39 19.94 -2.81
N LEU A 86 -18.15 19.75 -2.34
CA LEU A 86 -17.60 20.47 -1.20
C LEU A 86 -17.44 21.97 -1.49
N ARG A 87 -16.98 22.32 -2.69
CA ARG A 87 -16.88 23.70 -3.17
C ARG A 87 -18.21 24.42 -3.10
N GLN A 88 -19.31 23.78 -3.53
CA GLN A 88 -20.65 24.37 -3.40
C GLN A 88 -21.05 24.62 -1.94
N GLN A 89 -20.71 23.72 -1.01
CA GLN A 89 -20.98 23.93 0.42
C GLN A 89 -20.19 25.12 0.97
N LEU A 90 -18.92 25.26 0.55
CA LEU A 90 -18.04 26.35 0.99
C LEU A 90 -18.46 27.70 0.40
N LEU A 91 -18.90 27.75 -0.87
CA LEU A 91 -19.49 28.94 -1.47
C LEU A 91 -20.74 29.41 -0.71
N VAL A 92 -21.61 28.47 -0.30
CA VAL A 92 -22.80 28.78 0.52
C VAL A 92 -22.41 29.28 1.92
N ALA A 93 -21.30 28.79 2.48
CA ALA A 93 -20.76 29.26 3.76
C ALA A 93 -20.02 30.61 3.65
N GLY A 94 -19.79 31.13 2.43
CA GLY A 94 -19.24 32.47 2.20
C GLY A 94 -17.78 32.51 1.76
N HIS A 95 -17.15 31.37 1.51
CA HIS A 95 -15.76 31.29 1.02
C HIS A 95 -15.65 31.74 -0.44
N VAL A 96 -14.54 32.37 -0.82
CA VAL A 96 -14.31 32.91 -2.18
C VAL A 96 -13.14 32.20 -2.84
N PHE A 97 -13.45 31.43 -3.88
CA PHE A 97 -12.45 30.68 -4.63
C PHE A 97 -11.79 31.52 -5.72
N ARG A 98 -10.47 31.37 -5.86
CA ARG A 98 -9.61 31.99 -6.88
C ARG A 98 -9.43 31.11 -8.10
N THR A 99 -9.41 29.78 -7.92
CA THR A 99 -9.26 28.81 -9.01
C THR A 99 -10.62 28.54 -9.67
N ASP A 100 -10.66 27.93 -10.85
CA ASP A 100 -11.94 27.58 -11.49
C ASP A 100 -12.55 26.34 -10.82
N HIS A 101 -11.76 25.27 -10.69
CA HIS A 101 -12.23 24.00 -10.13
C HIS A 101 -11.12 23.17 -9.49
N SER A 102 -10.03 23.79 -9.01
CA SER A 102 -8.99 23.10 -8.26
C SER A 102 -9.56 22.40 -7.02
N ASP A 103 -9.19 21.15 -6.85
CA ASP A 103 -9.52 20.35 -5.68
C ASP A 103 -8.70 20.75 -4.45
N THR A 104 -7.52 21.35 -4.66
CA THR A 104 -6.63 21.80 -3.58
C THR A 104 -7.25 22.96 -2.80
N GLU A 105 -7.93 23.89 -3.47
CA GLU A 105 -8.52 25.07 -2.81
C GLU A 105 -9.66 24.69 -1.86
N VAL A 106 -10.36 23.59 -2.13
CA VAL A 106 -11.36 23.01 -1.23
C VAL A 106 -10.73 22.53 0.09
N ILE A 107 -9.47 22.11 0.08
CA ILE A 107 -8.77 21.64 1.29
C ILE A 107 -8.49 22.82 2.21
N VAL A 108 -8.00 23.93 1.65
CA VAL A 108 -7.66 25.15 2.40
C VAL A 108 -8.91 25.72 3.07
N HIS A 109 -9.96 26.02 2.29
CA HIS A 109 -11.21 26.56 2.83
C HIS A 109 -11.97 25.56 3.69
N GLY A 110 -11.90 24.27 3.36
CA GLY A 110 -12.51 23.21 4.16
C GLY A 110 -11.85 23.07 5.54
N TYR A 111 -10.55 23.34 5.66
CA TYR A 111 -9.88 23.41 6.96
C TYR A 111 -10.36 24.61 7.78
N GLU A 112 -10.51 25.78 7.15
CA GLU A 112 -11.01 27.00 7.81
C GLU A 112 -12.44 26.81 8.35
N GLU A 113 -13.31 26.22 7.55
CA GLU A 113 -14.74 26.04 7.88
C GLU A 113 -14.97 24.91 8.90
N TRP A 114 -14.35 23.75 8.70
CA TRP A 114 -14.71 22.54 9.43
C TRP A 114 -13.64 22.07 10.44
N GLY A 115 -12.47 22.72 10.45
CA GLY A 115 -11.28 22.21 11.14
C GLY A 115 -10.79 20.89 10.55
N ILE A 116 -9.67 20.39 11.06
CA ILE A 116 -9.01 19.23 10.45
C ILE A 116 -9.85 17.93 10.52
N ASP A 117 -10.57 17.68 11.62
CA ASP A 117 -11.40 16.48 11.75
C ASP A 117 -12.66 16.56 10.88
N GLY A 118 -13.28 17.74 10.79
CA GLY A 118 -14.43 17.96 9.95
C GLY A 118 -14.09 17.87 8.46
N LEU A 119 -12.90 18.36 8.08
CA LEU A 119 -12.33 18.22 6.74
C LEU A 119 -12.05 16.75 6.41
N ALA A 120 -11.27 16.05 7.23
CA ALA A 120 -10.85 14.67 6.96
C ALA A 120 -12.04 13.73 6.69
N ASN A 121 -13.12 13.87 7.48
CA ASN A 121 -14.33 13.06 7.30
C ASN A 121 -15.08 13.33 5.98
N ARG A 122 -14.96 14.54 5.42
CA ARG A 122 -15.67 14.96 4.20
C ARG A 122 -14.92 14.67 2.91
N LEU A 123 -13.60 14.57 2.95
CA LEU A 123 -12.80 14.32 1.75
C LEU A 123 -13.04 12.92 1.20
N HIS A 124 -13.51 12.80 -0.05
CA HIS A 124 -13.60 11.53 -0.76
C HIS A 124 -12.49 11.49 -1.81
N GLY A 125 -11.41 10.75 -1.55
CA GLY A 125 -10.23 10.84 -2.39
C GLY A 125 -9.12 9.89 -1.99
N MET A 126 -8.03 9.98 -2.75
CA MET A 126 -6.72 9.44 -2.40
C MET A 126 -5.80 10.61 -2.13
N PHE A 127 -5.09 10.65 -1.00
CA PHE A 127 -4.38 11.87 -0.61
C PHE A 127 -3.33 11.67 0.48
N GLY A 128 -2.23 12.41 0.33
CA GLY A 128 -1.35 12.84 1.39
C GLY A 128 -1.39 14.37 1.45
N ILE A 129 -1.77 14.93 2.59
CA ILE A 129 -1.95 16.37 2.78
C ILE A 129 -1.05 16.83 3.91
N ALA A 130 -0.40 17.99 3.74
CA ALA A 130 0.18 18.76 4.83
C ALA A 130 -0.47 20.14 4.88
N ILE A 131 -0.94 20.54 6.07
CA ILE A 131 -1.55 21.85 6.34
C ILE A 131 -0.74 22.55 7.42
N TRP A 132 -0.25 23.74 7.13
CA TRP A 132 0.34 24.66 8.10
C TRP A 132 -0.70 25.71 8.51
N ASP A 133 -0.94 25.85 9.81
CA ASP A 133 -1.76 26.90 10.41
C ASP A 133 -0.85 27.82 11.23
N GLU A 134 -0.64 29.04 10.72
CA GLU A 134 0.23 30.05 11.32
C GLU A 134 -0.32 30.56 12.66
N HIS A 135 -1.64 30.76 12.76
CA HIS A 135 -2.27 31.29 13.98
C HIS A 135 -2.16 30.32 15.15
N ARG A 136 -2.31 29.03 14.89
CA ARG A 136 -2.20 27.98 15.91
C ARG A 136 -0.78 27.43 16.04
N ARG A 137 0.12 27.76 15.12
CA ARG A 137 1.48 27.21 14.98
C ARG A 137 1.48 25.68 14.97
N ARG A 138 0.65 25.11 14.10
CA ARG A 138 0.43 23.67 13.97
C ARG A 138 0.65 23.19 12.55
N LEU A 139 1.34 22.06 12.44
CA LEU A 139 1.41 21.27 11.21
C LEU A 139 0.47 20.07 11.37
N PHE A 140 -0.37 19.84 10.36
CA PHE A 140 -1.16 18.62 10.23
C PHE A 140 -0.66 17.81 9.04
N LEU A 141 -0.30 16.56 9.27
CA LEU A 141 -0.08 15.56 8.21
C LEU A 141 -1.26 14.60 8.19
N LEU A 142 -1.89 14.42 7.04
CA LEU A 142 -3.09 13.62 6.88
C LEU A 142 -2.89 12.62 5.73
N ARG A 143 -3.08 11.33 6.02
CA ARG A 143 -3.06 10.24 5.02
C ARG A 143 -4.47 9.70 4.79
N ASP A 144 -4.80 9.40 3.54
CA ASP A 144 -6.12 8.90 3.16
C ASP A 144 -6.49 7.58 3.85
N ARG A 145 -7.80 7.26 3.78
CA ARG A 145 -8.45 6.15 4.48
C ARG A 145 -7.70 4.82 4.33
N VAL A 146 -7.37 4.44 3.10
CA VAL A 146 -6.81 3.12 2.80
C VAL A 146 -5.30 3.18 2.56
N GLY A 147 -4.69 4.36 2.64
CA GLY A 147 -3.24 4.57 2.52
C GLY A 147 -2.74 4.53 1.08
N ILE A 148 -3.54 4.97 0.10
CA ILE A 148 -3.17 5.00 -1.32
C ILE A 148 -1.95 5.88 -1.54
N LYS A 149 -1.91 7.06 -0.88
CA LYS A 149 -0.79 7.98 -1.00
C LYS A 149 0.16 7.92 0.19
N PRO A 150 1.47 7.87 -0.05
CA PRO A 150 2.45 7.81 1.01
C PRO A 150 2.67 9.20 1.65
N VAL A 151 2.92 9.17 2.96
CA VAL A 151 3.38 10.33 3.74
C VAL A 151 4.45 9.83 4.70
N TYR A 152 5.69 10.28 4.49
CA TYR A 152 6.84 9.98 5.35
C TYR A 152 7.23 11.21 6.15
N PHE A 153 7.81 10.99 7.32
CA PHE A 153 8.36 12.05 8.14
C PHE A 153 9.54 11.57 8.99
N THR A 154 10.38 12.51 9.42
CA THR A 154 11.52 12.26 10.31
C THR A 154 11.76 13.46 11.24
N LEU A 155 12.42 13.19 12.36
CA LEU A 155 12.85 14.13 13.39
C LEU A 155 14.35 14.32 13.18
N ALA A 156 14.74 15.39 12.51
CA ALA A 156 16.14 15.69 12.23
C ALA A 156 16.34 17.21 12.09
N GLY A 157 17.59 17.66 12.24
CA GLY A 157 17.95 19.06 12.01
C GLY A 157 17.31 20.07 12.98
N GLY A 158 16.86 19.65 14.16
CA GLY A 158 16.18 20.51 15.13
C GLY A 158 14.68 20.69 14.88
N GLY A 159 14.08 19.82 14.07
CA GLY A 159 12.68 19.92 13.68
C GLY A 159 12.12 18.64 13.07
N VAL A 160 11.10 18.81 12.23
CA VAL A 160 10.45 17.75 11.46
C VAL A 160 10.62 18.01 9.97
N LEU A 161 10.92 16.93 9.26
CA LEU A 161 10.85 16.88 7.81
C LEU A 161 9.74 15.93 7.40
N PHE A 162 9.04 16.24 6.32
CA PHE A 162 8.06 15.34 5.73
C PHE A 162 8.16 15.33 4.20
N GLY A 163 7.66 14.25 3.59
CA GLY A 163 7.64 14.13 2.14
C GLY A 163 6.80 12.96 1.63
N SER A 164 6.48 12.97 0.34
CA SER A 164 5.82 11.84 -0.33
C SER A 164 6.75 10.64 -0.51
N GLU A 165 8.06 10.84 -0.57
CA GLU A 165 9.07 9.80 -0.77
C GLU A 165 10.23 9.98 0.22
N ILE A 166 10.85 8.87 0.65
CA ILE A 166 11.93 8.92 1.64
C ILE A 166 13.17 9.60 1.05
N LYS A 167 13.44 9.44 -0.26
CA LYS A 167 14.53 10.13 -0.94
C LYS A 167 14.49 11.66 -0.79
N ALA A 168 13.31 12.25 -0.59
CA ALA A 168 13.19 13.67 -0.27
C ALA A 168 13.79 13.97 1.11
N LEU A 169 13.45 13.19 2.12
CA LEU A 169 13.99 13.35 3.48
C LEU A 169 15.52 13.18 3.52
N LEU A 170 16.05 12.24 2.73
CA LEU A 170 17.49 11.97 2.63
C LEU A 170 18.32 13.10 1.98
N GLN A 171 17.68 14.16 1.46
CA GLN A 171 18.37 15.35 0.97
C GLN A 171 18.82 16.27 2.10
N HIS A 172 18.25 16.13 3.31
CA HIS A 172 18.66 16.91 4.45
C HIS A 172 19.89 16.28 5.14
N PRO A 173 20.98 17.01 5.35
CA PRO A 173 22.27 16.45 5.81
C PRO A 173 22.23 15.84 7.22
N ALA A 174 21.26 16.24 8.05
CA ALA A 174 21.07 15.66 9.38
C ALA A 174 20.34 14.30 9.40
N VAL A 175 19.86 13.82 8.25
CA VAL A 175 19.16 12.52 8.15
C VAL A 175 20.21 11.44 7.89
N GLU A 176 20.40 10.56 8.87
CA GLU A 176 21.33 9.44 8.75
C GLU A 176 20.76 8.34 7.84
N ARG A 177 21.63 7.75 7.02
CA ARG A 177 21.31 6.58 6.20
C ARG A 177 21.80 5.33 6.93
N ASP A 178 20.92 4.68 7.66
CA ASP A 178 21.19 3.38 8.27
C ASP A 178 19.91 2.52 8.28
N ILE A 179 20.09 1.21 8.32
CA ILE A 179 18.99 0.24 8.38
C ILE A 179 18.39 0.18 9.78
N SER A 180 17.07 0.01 9.89
CA SER A 180 16.42 -0.38 11.15
C SER A 180 16.33 -1.90 11.26
N PRO A 181 17.04 -2.56 12.20
CA PRO A 181 17.02 -4.02 12.31
C PRO A 181 15.66 -4.58 12.74
N ALA A 182 14.88 -3.85 13.56
CA ALA A 182 13.52 -4.28 13.88
C ALA A 182 12.61 -4.22 12.64
N ALA A 183 12.74 -3.17 11.81
CA ALA A 183 11.99 -3.05 10.58
C ALA A 183 12.37 -4.13 9.56
N MET A 184 13.68 -4.40 9.41
CA MET A 184 14.21 -5.51 8.60
C MET A 184 13.63 -6.85 9.01
N TYR A 185 13.54 -7.11 10.32
CA TYR A 185 12.99 -8.35 10.85
C TYR A 185 11.52 -8.57 10.46
N HIS A 186 10.70 -7.51 10.49
CA HIS A 186 9.31 -7.57 10.06
C HIS A 186 9.16 -7.66 8.53
N TYR A 187 9.99 -6.94 7.78
CA TYR A 187 10.04 -7.00 6.32
C TYR A 187 10.27 -8.43 5.81
N LEU A 188 11.17 -9.19 6.43
CA LEU A 188 11.41 -10.60 6.07
C LEU A 188 10.13 -11.44 6.16
N SER A 189 9.25 -11.14 7.11
CA SER A 189 7.96 -11.82 7.24
C SER A 189 6.93 -11.33 6.23
N PHE A 190 6.87 -10.03 5.92
CA PHE A 190 5.72 -9.40 5.26
C PHE A 190 5.97 -8.86 3.84
N LEU A 191 7.16 -9.03 3.27
CA LEU A 191 7.63 -8.39 2.02
C LEU A 191 7.76 -6.85 2.05
N THR A 192 7.27 -6.23 3.10
CA THR A 192 7.25 -4.78 3.31
C THR A 192 7.38 -4.47 4.79
N THR A 193 7.80 -3.26 5.09
CA THR A 193 7.94 -2.73 6.44
C THR A 193 6.58 -2.25 6.96
N PRO A 194 6.08 -2.77 8.10
CA PRO A 194 4.78 -2.36 8.65
C PRO A 194 4.81 -0.90 9.12
N ALA A 195 3.78 -0.14 8.80
CA ALA A 195 3.62 1.21 9.33
C ALA A 195 3.48 1.20 10.87
N PRO A 196 4.09 2.15 11.60
CA PRO A 196 4.73 3.36 11.07
C PRO A 196 6.23 3.24 10.76
N MET A 197 6.82 2.04 10.81
CA MET A 197 8.25 1.85 10.54
C MET A 197 8.58 1.95 9.06
N THR A 198 9.78 2.42 8.72
CA THR A 198 10.40 2.25 7.40
C THR A 198 11.68 1.42 7.53
N MET A 199 12.25 0.97 6.41
CA MET A 199 13.54 0.27 6.45
C MET A 199 14.69 1.18 6.93
N PHE A 200 14.55 2.49 6.83
CA PHE A 200 15.51 3.44 7.39
C PHE A 200 15.26 3.67 8.88
N LYS A 201 16.35 3.66 9.64
CA LYS A 201 16.33 4.07 11.04
C LYS A 201 15.99 5.56 11.14
N GLY A 202 15.05 5.90 12.02
CA GLY A 202 14.68 7.30 12.28
C GLY A 202 13.75 7.93 11.24
N ILE A 203 13.28 7.18 10.24
CA ILE A 203 12.27 7.64 9.28
C ILE A 203 11.00 6.82 9.48
N TRP A 204 9.87 7.51 9.57
CA TRP A 204 8.57 6.91 9.82
C TRP A 204 7.60 7.22 8.69
N LYS A 205 6.64 6.31 8.50
CA LYS A 205 5.51 6.48 7.59
C LYS A 205 4.22 6.68 8.40
N LEU A 206 3.41 7.65 8.02
CA LEU A 206 2.09 7.86 8.63
C LEU A 206 1.20 6.67 8.22
N PRO A 207 0.58 5.90 9.14
CA PRO A 207 -0.26 4.77 8.76
C PRO A 207 -1.54 5.21 8.03
N ALA A 208 -2.13 4.31 7.23
CA ALA A 208 -3.41 4.55 6.54
C ALA A 208 -4.52 5.01 7.51
N GLY A 209 -5.32 6.01 7.11
CA GLY A 209 -6.42 6.54 7.92
C GLY A 209 -5.97 7.26 9.20
N HIS A 210 -4.74 7.77 9.23
CA HIS A 210 -4.20 8.54 10.36
C HIS A 210 -3.94 10.00 10.02
N LEU A 211 -3.96 10.80 11.07
CA LEU A 211 -3.61 12.20 11.13
C LEU A 211 -2.54 12.36 12.20
N LEU A 212 -1.49 13.11 11.88
CA LEU A 212 -0.47 13.53 12.82
C LEU A 212 -0.50 15.06 12.96
N GLU A 213 -0.78 15.52 14.17
CA GLU A 213 -0.75 16.93 14.56
C GLU A 213 0.54 17.21 15.31
N ILE A 214 1.23 18.29 14.92
CA ILE A 214 2.51 18.70 15.49
C ILE A 214 2.38 20.15 15.96
N GLU A 215 2.45 20.33 17.28
CA GLU A 215 2.49 21.65 17.93
C GLU A 215 3.94 22.13 18.00
N VAL A 216 4.32 23.05 17.11
CA VAL A 216 5.72 23.45 16.86
C VAL A 216 6.39 24.03 18.10
N ASP A 217 5.70 24.92 18.82
CA ASP A 217 6.28 25.61 19.97
C ASP A 217 6.48 24.72 21.20
N ARG A 218 5.81 23.55 21.22
CA ARG A 218 5.90 22.56 22.31
C ARG A 218 6.66 21.29 21.90
N SER A 219 7.07 21.19 20.64
CA SER A 219 7.60 19.97 20.03
C SER A 219 6.71 18.74 20.32
N LYS A 220 5.39 18.93 20.34
CA LYS A 220 4.45 17.90 20.79
C LYS A 220 3.74 17.26 19.59
N PHE A 221 3.68 15.94 19.60
CA PHE A 221 3.10 15.14 18.55
C PHE A 221 1.83 14.47 19.07
N ASN A 222 0.78 14.50 18.27
CA ASN A 222 -0.48 13.86 18.58
C ASN A 222 -0.98 13.12 17.33
N ALA A 223 -0.87 11.79 17.35
CA ALA A 223 -1.39 10.96 16.28
C ALA A 223 -2.79 10.46 16.62
N ARG A 224 -3.71 10.55 15.66
CA ARG A 224 -5.03 9.96 15.79
C ARG A 224 -5.43 9.24 14.52
N LYS A 225 -6.07 8.09 14.71
CA LYS A 225 -6.75 7.38 13.64
C LYS A 225 -8.12 8.02 13.43
N TRP A 226 -8.35 8.53 12.23
CA TRP A 226 -9.64 9.14 11.86
C TRP A 226 -10.52 8.17 11.06
N TRP A 227 -9.93 7.11 10.48
CA TRP A 227 -10.68 6.07 9.76
C TRP A 227 -10.03 4.68 9.88
N GLU A 228 -10.87 3.63 9.86
CA GLU A 228 -10.44 2.24 9.65
C GLU A 228 -11.55 1.42 8.97
N ALA A 229 -11.13 0.43 8.17
CA ALA A 229 -12.01 -0.55 7.54
C ALA A 229 -12.54 -1.55 8.57
N ALA A 230 -13.48 -1.14 9.43
CA ALA A 230 -14.12 -2.00 10.43
C ALA A 230 -15.62 -2.18 10.10
N SER A 231 -16.20 -3.29 10.56
CA SER A 231 -17.64 -3.51 10.41
C SER A 231 -18.47 -2.61 11.34
N GLY A 232 -19.76 -2.42 11.00
CA GLY A 232 -20.75 -1.59 11.68
C GLY A 232 -20.92 -0.19 11.08
N ARG A 233 -20.49 0.05 9.83
CA ARG A 233 -20.48 1.41 9.23
C ARG A 233 -21.24 1.53 7.91
N GLY A 234 -21.24 0.48 7.08
CA GLY A 234 -21.74 0.54 5.71
C GLY A 234 -23.18 0.08 5.50
N ILE A 235 -23.75 -0.64 6.47
CA ILE A 235 -25.11 -1.20 6.39
C ILE A 235 -25.84 -0.98 7.72
N ASP A 236 -27.03 -0.38 7.69
CA ASP A 236 -27.90 -0.35 8.87
C ASP A 236 -28.47 -1.77 9.09
N PRO A 237 -28.24 -2.41 10.26
CA PRO A 237 -28.80 -3.72 10.56
C PRO A 237 -30.32 -3.83 10.37
N SER A 238 -31.04 -2.71 10.50
CA SER A 238 -32.49 -2.66 10.28
C SER A 238 -32.88 -3.01 8.84
N GLU A 239 -32.05 -2.65 7.85
CA GLU A 239 -32.28 -2.87 6.41
C GLU A 239 -32.26 -4.36 6.05
N VAL A 240 -31.44 -5.15 6.75
CA VAL A 240 -31.23 -6.58 6.43
C VAL A 240 -31.93 -7.53 7.40
N SER A 241 -32.24 -7.09 8.63
CA SER A 241 -32.74 -7.95 9.70
C SER A 241 -34.02 -8.72 9.35
N ARG A 242 -34.94 -8.11 8.61
CA ARG A 242 -36.25 -8.69 8.24
C ARG A 242 -36.29 -9.37 6.88
N LEU A 243 -35.21 -9.29 6.11
CA LEU A 243 -35.14 -9.87 4.78
C LEU A 243 -34.94 -11.39 4.84
N SER A 244 -35.54 -12.12 3.89
CA SER A 244 -35.23 -13.52 3.63
C SER A 244 -33.77 -13.68 3.17
N GLU A 245 -33.23 -14.90 3.21
CA GLU A 245 -31.84 -15.14 2.79
C GLU A 245 -31.58 -14.72 1.34
N GLN A 246 -32.53 -14.99 0.43
CA GLN A 246 -32.45 -14.59 -0.97
C GLN A 246 -32.54 -13.05 -1.11
N ALA A 247 -33.47 -12.41 -0.41
CA ALA A 247 -33.62 -10.95 -0.47
C ALA A 247 -32.38 -10.22 0.09
N ARG A 248 -31.70 -10.79 1.10
CA ARG A 248 -30.42 -10.27 1.58
C ARG A 248 -29.31 -10.39 0.53
N GLU A 249 -29.22 -11.53 -0.13
CA GLU A 249 -28.24 -11.74 -1.20
C GLU A 249 -28.43 -10.71 -2.32
N GLU A 250 -29.66 -10.49 -2.77
CA GLU A 250 -30.02 -9.48 -3.78
C GLU A 250 -29.72 -8.04 -3.30
N PHE A 251 -29.97 -7.73 -2.03
CA PHE A 251 -29.59 -6.45 -1.42
C PHE A 251 -28.07 -6.21 -1.50
N TYR A 252 -27.27 -7.21 -1.14
CA TYR A 252 -25.80 -7.11 -1.22
C TYR A 252 -25.31 -6.96 -2.66
N ILE A 253 -25.86 -7.74 -3.59
CA ILE A 253 -25.55 -7.66 -5.03
C ILE A 253 -25.81 -6.25 -5.56
N ARG A 254 -26.98 -5.68 -5.25
CA ARG A 254 -27.35 -4.33 -5.68
C ARG A 254 -26.46 -3.26 -5.05
N GLY A 255 -26.21 -3.36 -3.75
CA GLY A 255 -25.37 -2.40 -3.03
C GLY A 255 -23.92 -2.38 -3.53
N ILE A 256 -23.36 -3.54 -3.90
CA ILE A 256 -22.05 -3.63 -4.56
C ILE A 256 -22.10 -2.95 -5.93
N ARG A 257 -23.10 -3.26 -6.77
CA ARG A 257 -23.24 -2.68 -8.12
C ARG A 257 -23.27 -1.16 -8.08
N GLU A 258 -24.18 -0.60 -7.29
CA GLU A 258 -24.38 0.85 -7.21
C GLU A 258 -23.13 1.60 -6.73
N ARG A 259 -22.40 1.03 -5.76
CA ARG A 259 -21.19 1.65 -5.21
C ARG A 259 -19.99 1.48 -6.14
N LEU A 260 -19.85 0.33 -6.80
CA LEU A 260 -18.76 0.10 -7.76
C LEU A 260 -18.93 0.97 -9.01
N GLU A 261 -20.16 1.10 -9.51
CA GLU A 261 -20.50 1.98 -10.63
C GLU A 261 -20.15 3.45 -10.30
N ARG A 262 -20.61 3.95 -9.14
CA ARG A 262 -20.23 5.29 -8.65
C ARG A 262 -18.73 5.45 -8.42
N ALA A 263 -18.05 4.40 -7.94
CA ALA A 263 -16.63 4.45 -7.66
C ALA A 263 -15.78 4.61 -8.93
N VAL A 264 -16.16 3.92 -10.01
CA VAL A 264 -15.52 4.05 -11.34
C VAL A 264 -15.81 5.43 -11.91
N GLU A 265 -17.08 5.86 -11.92
CA GLU A 265 -17.51 7.17 -12.44
C GLU A 265 -16.76 8.33 -11.78
N LYS A 266 -16.73 8.38 -10.43
CA LYS A 266 -16.00 9.40 -9.66
C LYS A 266 -14.51 9.50 -10.06
N ARG A 267 -13.89 8.38 -10.44
CA ARG A 267 -12.47 8.28 -10.79
C ARG A 267 -12.19 8.50 -12.28
N MET A 268 -13.21 8.74 -13.11
CA MET A 268 -13.06 9.19 -14.50
C MET A 268 -12.88 10.72 -14.61
N MET A 269 -13.04 11.46 -13.51
CA MET A 269 -12.83 12.90 -13.44
C MET A 269 -11.38 13.27 -13.77
N SER A 270 -11.12 13.85 -14.95
CA SER A 270 -9.78 14.19 -15.43
C SER A 270 -9.87 15.20 -16.58
N ASP A 271 -9.00 16.22 -16.61
CA ASP A 271 -8.86 17.14 -17.76
C ASP A 271 -7.81 16.64 -18.78
N VAL A 272 -7.21 15.47 -18.50
CA VAL A 272 -6.17 14.84 -19.32
C VAL A 272 -6.56 13.41 -19.72
N PRO A 273 -5.95 12.83 -20.78
CA PRO A 273 -6.24 11.48 -21.21
C PRO A 273 -6.05 10.45 -20.09
N PHE A 274 -7.00 9.53 -19.98
CA PHE A 274 -7.01 8.45 -19.00
C PHE A 274 -7.30 7.09 -19.64
N GLY A 275 -6.83 6.01 -19.00
CA GLY A 275 -7.00 4.64 -19.47
C GLY A 275 -7.16 3.63 -18.35
N ALA A 276 -6.97 2.35 -18.67
CA ALA A 276 -7.04 1.25 -17.69
C ALA A 276 -5.96 0.19 -17.95
N PHE A 277 -5.46 -0.41 -16.88
CA PHE A 277 -4.70 -1.65 -17.00
C PHE A 277 -5.64 -2.83 -17.17
N LEU A 278 -5.38 -3.66 -18.18
CA LEU A 278 -6.26 -4.76 -18.57
C LEU A 278 -5.51 -6.10 -18.51
N SER A 279 -5.94 -6.98 -17.62
CA SER A 279 -5.39 -8.36 -17.52
C SER A 279 -6.35 -9.42 -18.07
N GLY A 280 -7.54 -9.02 -18.53
CA GLY A 280 -8.63 -9.95 -18.84
C GLY A 280 -9.18 -10.69 -17.60
N GLY A 281 -8.81 -10.28 -16.39
CA GLY A 281 -9.42 -10.73 -15.15
C GLY A 281 -10.76 -10.02 -14.89
N VAL A 282 -11.58 -10.59 -14.00
CA VAL A 282 -12.89 -10.02 -13.63
C VAL A 282 -12.79 -8.56 -13.18
N ASP A 283 -11.75 -8.20 -12.42
CA ASP A 283 -11.63 -6.87 -11.81
C ASP A 283 -11.35 -5.78 -12.86
N SER A 284 -10.29 -5.96 -13.65
CA SER A 284 -9.93 -5.02 -14.71
C SER A 284 -11.00 -4.94 -15.80
N SER A 285 -11.64 -6.08 -16.12
CA SER A 285 -12.68 -6.12 -17.15
C SER A 285 -13.93 -5.35 -16.72
N VAL A 286 -14.25 -5.36 -15.43
CA VAL A 286 -15.37 -4.57 -14.88
C VAL A 286 -15.06 -3.07 -14.90
N ASN A 287 -13.83 -2.67 -14.58
CA ASN A 287 -13.42 -1.28 -14.75
C ASN A 287 -13.60 -0.85 -16.21
N VAL A 288 -13.10 -1.62 -17.18
CA VAL A 288 -13.24 -1.29 -18.61
C VAL A 288 -14.71 -1.24 -19.03
N ALA A 289 -15.53 -2.20 -18.63
CA ALA A 289 -16.96 -2.21 -18.94
C ALA A 289 -17.72 -0.98 -18.40
N LEU A 290 -17.40 -0.58 -17.17
CA LEU A 290 -18.00 0.61 -16.56
C LEU A 290 -17.45 1.90 -17.17
N MET A 291 -16.16 1.96 -17.50
CA MET A 291 -15.58 3.11 -18.21
C MET A 291 -16.20 3.27 -19.60
N ASP A 292 -16.35 2.20 -20.37
CA ASP A 292 -16.99 2.20 -21.69
C ASP A 292 -18.45 2.72 -21.62
N LYS A 293 -19.18 2.36 -20.57
CA LYS A 293 -20.55 2.84 -20.34
C LYS A 293 -20.64 4.37 -20.23
N TYR A 294 -19.65 5.02 -19.59
CA TYR A 294 -19.68 6.45 -19.31
C TYR A 294 -18.83 7.28 -20.28
N LEU A 295 -17.89 6.66 -20.97
CA LEU A 295 -17.01 7.34 -21.91
C LEU A 295 -17.72 7.50 -23.26
N GLY A 296 -17.72 8.72 -23.81
CA GLY A 296 -18.24 8.99 -25.16
C GLY A 296 -17.31 8.52 -26.29
N GLY A 297 -16.32 7.67 -26.01
CA GLY A 297 -15.23 7.28 -26.91
C GLY A 297 -14.58 5.97 -26.47
N ARG A 298 -13.49 5.57 -27.13
CA ARG A 298 -12.78 4.32 -26.82
C ARG A 298 -11.94 4.46 -25.56
N VAL A 299 -12.03 3.49 -24.66
CA VAL A 299 -11.14 3.39 -23.50
C VAL A 299 -9.75 2.96 -23.96
N SER A 300 -8.69 3.69 -23.59
CA SER A 300 -7.32 3.21 -23.78
C SER A 300 -6.98 2.14 -22.75
N THR A 301 -6.48 0.99 -23.21
CA THR A 301 -6.20 -0.18 -22.37
C THR A 301 -4.79 -0.68 -22.59
N PHE A 302 -4.11 -1.06 -21.50
CA PHE A 302 -2.70 -1.42 -21.53
C PHE A 302 -2.47 -2.78 -20.86
N THR A 303 -1.68 -3.62 -21.52
CA THR A 303 -1.32 -4.97 -21.04
C THR A 303 0.17 -5.23 -21.24
N VAL A 304 0.73 -6.06 -20.36
CA VAL A 304 2.10 -6.55 -20.45
C VAL A 304 2.12 -8.07 -20.51
N GLY A 305 3.03 -8.62 -21.31
CA GLY A 305 3.31 -10.03 -21.40
C GLY A 305 4.82 -10.31 -21.42
N PHE A 306 5.18 -11.59 -21.35
CA PHE A 306 6.56 -12.08 -21.35
C PHE A 306 6.87 -12.77 -22.69
N SER A 307 7.98 -12.40 -23.33
CA SER A 307 8.39 -12.97 -24.62
C SER A 307 9.11 -14.31 -24.46
N ASP A 308 9.79 -14.53 -23.33
CA ASP A 308 10.54 -15.74 -22.99
C ASP A 308 9.69 -16.81 -22.28
N HIS A 309 8.58 -16.42 -21.65
CA HIS A 309 7.66 -17.32 -20.91
C HIS A 309 6.19 -17.10 -21.29
N THR A 310 5.87 -17.22 -22.58
CA THR A 310 4.53 -16.89 -23.13
C THR A 310 3.35 -17.63 -22.49
N HIS A 311 3.56 -18.82 -21.94
CA HIS A 311 2.54 -19.60 -21.24
C HIS A 311 2.03 -18.95 -19.93
N LEU A 312 2.75 -17.93 -19.43
CA LEU A 312 2.35 -17.14 -18.25
C LEU A 312 1.56 -15.89 -18.62
N ASN A 313 1.39 -15.59 -19.91
CA ASN A 313 0.76 -14.36 -20.38
C ASN A 313 -0.77 -14.39 -20.22
N GLU A 314 -1.35 -13.21 -20.03
CA GLU A 314 -2.80 -13.00 -20.03
C GLU A 314 -3.30 -12.27 -21.29
N LEU A 315 -2.44 -12.10 -22.30
CA LEU A 315 -2.68 -11.30 -23.52
C LEU A 315 -3.95 -11.74 -24.26
N GLU A 316 -4.12 -13.05 -24.51
CA GLU A 316 -5.32 -13.55 -25.20
C GLU A 316 -6.62 -13.21 -24.47
N HIS A 317 -6.58 -13.07 -23.15
CA HIS A 317 -7.76 -12.70 -22.35
C HIS A 317 -7.99 -11.19 -22.38
N ALA A 318 -6.92 -10.41 -22.29
CA ALA A 318 -7.00 -8.96 -22.45
C ALA A 318 -7.52 -8.59 -23.84
N GLU A 319 -7.00 -9.21 -24.91
CA GLU A 319 -7.42 -8.97 -26.30
C GLU A 319 -8.92 -9.29 -26.50
N ARG A 320 -9.44 -10.33 -25.86
CA ARG A 320 -10.88 -10.66 -25.91
C ARG A 320 -11.74 -9.56 -25.30
N VAL A 321 -11.35 -9.05 -24.13
CA VAL A 321 -12.06 -7.95 -23.46
C VAL A 321 -11.94 -6.66 -24.27
N ALA A 322 -10.76 -6.39 -24.83
CA ALA A 322 -10.51 -5.25 -25.70
C ALA A 322 -11.41 -5.27 -26.94
N LYS A 323 -11.54 -6.43 -27.60
CA LYS A 323 -12.47 -6.63 -28.73
C LYS A 323 -13.93 -6.46 -28.32
N LEU A 324 -14.31 -6.96 -27.14
CA LEU A 324 -15.68 -6.88 -26.63
C LEU A 324 -16.14 -5.43 -26.43
N PHE A 325 -15.27 -4.59 -25.86
CA PHE A 325 -15.55 -3.17 -25.57
C PHE A 325 -14.94 -2.21 -26.58
N ASN A 326 -14.43 -2.70 -27.72
CA ASN A 326 -13.82 -1.90 -28.79
C ASN A 326 -12.79 -0.88 -28.26
N THR A 327 -11.91 -1.32 -27.37
CA THR A 327 -10.93 -0.46 -26.71
C THR A 327 -9.77 -0.09 -27.64
N ASP A 328 -9.08 1.02 -27.34
CA ASP A 328 -7.78 1.32 -27.92
C ASP A 328 -6.72 0.52 -27.14
N HIS A 329 -6.37 -0.66 -27.65
CA HIS A 329 -5.58 -1.65 -26.91
C HIS A 329 -4.10 -1.62 -27.28
N HIS A 330 -3.25 -1.55 -26.25
CA HIS A 330 -1.80 -1.48 -26.36
C HIS A 330 -1.16 -2.60 -25.53
N GLU A 331 -0.16 -3.25 -26.09
CA GLU A 331 0.56 -4.35 -25.47
C GLU A 331 2.08 -4.09 -25.47
N VAL A 332 2.77 -4.54 -24.41
CA VAL A 332 4.23 -4.58 -24.35
C VAL A 332 4.70 -5.98 -23.94
N MET A 333 5.78 -6.45 -24.58
CA MET A 333 6.41 -7.73 -24.30
C MET A 333 7.76 -7.49 -23.64
N ILE A 334 8.04 -8.20 -22.54
CA ILE A 334 9.30 -8.07 -21.77
C ILE A 334 9.98 -9.42 -21.55
N ASP A 335 11.29 -9.41 -21.26
CA ASP A 335 12.07 -10.61 -20.92
C ASP A 335 13.00 -10.42 -19.69
N GLU A 336 13.85 -11.42 -19.42
CA GLU A 336 14.85 -11.36 -18.34
C GLU A 336 15.79 -10.17 -18.46
N SER A 337 16.17 -9.77 -19.69
CA SER A 337 17.12 -8.70 -19.94
C SER A 337 16.51 -7.33 -19.64
N ASP A 338 15.25 -7.13 -20.00
CA ASP A 338 14.47 -5.93 -19.64
C ASP A 338 14.37 -5.80 -18.11
N MET A 339 14.04 -6.91 -17.43
CA MET A 339 13.98 -6.94 -15.97
C MET A 339 15.31 -6.55 -15.34
N VAL A 340 16.41 -7.19 -15.76
CA VAL A 340 17.76 -6.93 -15.24
C VAL A 340 18.17 -5.47 -15.46
N GLY A 341 17.83 -4.90 -16.61
CA GLY A 341 18.11 -3.49 -16.93
C GLY A 341 17.36 -2.49 -16.05
N TYR A 342 16.20 -2.87 -15.51
CA TYR A 342 15.37 -2.01 -14.65
C TYR A 342 15.69 -2.12 -13.14
N LEU A 343 16.49 -3.10 -12.71
CA LEU A 343 16.65 -3.39 -11.27
C LEU A 343 17.18 -2.21 -10.45
N GLU A 344 18.12 -1.43 -10.97
CA GLU A 344 18.65 -0.27 -10.25
C GLU A 344 17.61 0.84 -10.11
N GLU A 345 16.91 1.19 -11.20
CA GLU A 345 15.80 2.16 -11.18
C GLU A 345 14.68 1.70 -10.26
N LEU A 346 14.37 0.39 -10.23
CA LEU A 346 13.40 -0.18 -9.31
C LEU A 346 13.78 0.13 -7.85
N ILE A 347 15.02 -0.14 -7.45
CA ILE A 347 15.49 0.12 -6.09
C ILE A 347 15.48 1.62 -5.76
N HIS A 348 15.81 2.47 -6.73
CA HIS A 348 15.70 3.92 -6.58
C HIS A 348 14.25 4.38 -6.35
N HIS A 349 13.31 3.93 -7.17
CA HIS A 349 11.91 4.38 -7.06
C HIS A 349 11.19 3.79 -5.85
N GLN A 350 11.61 2.61 -5.39
CA GLN A 350 11.05 1.98 -4.19
C GLN A 350 11.33 2.75 -2.90
N ASP A 351 12.42 3.53 -2.81
CA ASP A 351 12.99 4.14 -1.59
C ASP A 351 13.38 3.17 -0.46
N GLU A 352 12.49 2.24 -0.13
CA GLU A 352 12.64 1.17 0.85
C GLU A 352 12.26 -0.15 0.15
N PRO A 353 12.79 -1.31 0.57
CA PRO A 353 12.58 -2.54 -0.17
C PRO A 353 11.10 -2.95 -0.15
N ILE A 354 10.54 -3.12 -1.34
CA ILE A 354 9.20 -3.64 -1.59
C ILE A 354 9.38 -4.91 -2.41
N ALA A 355 9.46 -6.05 -1.73
CA ALA A 355 9.85 -7.32 -2.36
C ALA A 355 8.73 -8.02 -3.15
N ASP A 356 7.90 -7.23 -3.83
CA ASP A 356 6.91 -7.74 -4.77
C ASP A 356 7.43 -7.62 -6.20
N TRP A 357 7.77 -8.74 -6.82
CA TRP A 357 8.27 -8.76 -8.20
C TRP A 357 7.25 -8.27 -9.24
N VAL A 358 5.99 -8.05 -8.85
CA VAL A 358 4.98 -7.39 -9.70
C VAL A 358 5.42 -5.96 -10.08
N CYS A 359 6.31 -5.34 -9.31
CA CYS A 359 6.87 -4.03 -9.66
C CYS A 359 7.52 -4.00 -11.06
N ILE A 360 8.09 -5.13 -11.52
CA ILE A 360 8.76 -5.22 -12.82
C ILE A 360 7.75 -5.04 -13.97
N PRO A 361 6.77 -5.95 -14.18
CA PRO A 361 5.78 -5.78 -15.26
C PRO A 361 4.95 -4.51 -15.09
N LEU A 362 4.71 -4.07 -13.85
CA LEU A 362 3.99 -2.82 -13.56
C LEU A 362 4.72 -1.59 -14.12
N TYR A 363 6.05 -1.52 -14.05
CA TYR A 363 6.82 -0.42 -14.64
C TYR A 363 6.62 -0.36 -16.15
N PHE A 364 6.79 -1.50 -16.84
CA PHE A 364 6.71 -1.54 -18.31
C PHE A 364 5.31 -1.22 -18.82
N VAL A 365 4.24 -1.71 -18.17
CA VAL A 365 2.87 -1.34 -18.57
C VAL A 365 2.55 0.12 -18.23
N SER A 366 3.12 0.66 -17.14
CA SER A 366 2.98 2.09 -16.82
C SER A 366 3.70 2.98 -17.83
N LYS A 367 4.91 2.58 -18.23
CA LYS A 367 5.70 3.27 -19.26
C LYS A 367 4.97 3.25 -20.60
N LEU A 368 4.43 2.09 -21.00
CA LEU A 368 3.60 1.96 -22.20
C LEU A 368 2.41 2.94 -22.18
N ALA A 369 1.70 3.02 -21.05
CA ALA A 369 0.59 3.96 -20.90
C ALA A 369 1.04 5.42 -21.03
N ARG A 370 2.16 5.77 -20.38
CA ARG A 370 2.72 7.12 -20.45
C ARG A 370 3.17 7.49 -21.87
N ASP A 371 3.86 6.58 -22.55
CA ASP A 371 4.36 6.76 -23.93
C ASP A 371 3.20 6.92 -24.93
N ALA A 372 2.04 6.30 -24.64
CA ALA A 372 0.78 6.50 -25.37
C ALA A 372 0.06 7.83 -25.04
N GLY A 373 0.63 8.67 -24.18
CA GLY A 373 0.08 9.99 -23.83
C GLY A 373 -0.92 9.99 -22.67
N VAL A 374 -1.09 8.87 -21.97
CA VAL A 374 -1.98 8.76 -20.81
C VAL A 374 -1.29 9.27 -19.54
N LYS A 375 -2.01 10.07 -18.74
CA LYS A 375 -1.53 10.55 -17.43
C LYS A 375 -2.22 9.88 -16.24
N VAL A 376 -3.38 9.26 -16.46
CA VAL A 376 -4.20 8.63 -15.42
C VAL A 376 -4.64 7.23 -15.86
N VAL A 377 -4.52 6.24 -14.99
CA VAL A 377 -5.05 4.88 -15.23
C VAL A 377 -5.90 4.39 -14.07
N GLN A 378 -6.97 3.66 -14.37
CA GLN A 378 -7.67 2.86 -13.37
C GLN A 378 -7.09 1.45 -13.30
N VAL A 379 -6.94 0.95 -12.08
CA VAL A 379 -6.37 -0.37 -11.78
C VAL A 379 -7.30 -1.18 -10.87
N GLY A 380 -7.09 -2.50 -10.81
CA GLY A 380 -8.01 -3.46 -10.17
C GLY A 380 -7.72 -3.75 -8.69
N GLU A 381 -6.67 -3.15 -8.12
CA GLU A 381 -6.22 -3.36 -6.74
C GLU A 381 -7.33 -3.09 -5.73
N GLY A 382 -7.36 -3.91 -4.66
CA GLY A 382 -8.38 -3.83 -3.62
C GLY A 382 -9.57 -4.76 -3.82
N SER A 383 -9.80 -5.26 -5.03
CA SER A 383 -10.90 -6.19 -5.30
C SER A 383 -10.68 -7.53 -4.59
N ASP A 384 -9.50 -8.14 -4.76
CA ASP A 384 -9.21 -9.45 -4.18
C ASP A 384 -9.18 -9.45 -2.66
N GLU A 385 -8.68 -8.37 -2.07
CA GLU A 385 -8.56 -8.21 -0.62
C GLU A 385 -9.94 -8.17 0.03
N GLN A 386 -10.84 -7.30 -0.44
CA GLN A 386 -12.17 -7.14 0.19
C GLN A 386 -13.20 -8.21 -0.23
N PHE A 387 -13.14 -8.69 -1.48
CA PHE A 387 -14.06 -9.71 -2.00
C PHE A 387 -13.51 -11.14 -1.89
N SER A 388 -12.36 -11.31 -1.22
CA SER A 388 -11.77 -12.62 -0.94
C SER A 388 -11.46 -13.44 -2.20
N GLY A 389 -10.75 -12.82 -3.14
CA GLY A 389 -10.43 -13.42 -4.45
C GLY A 389 -9.24 -14.37 -4.45
N TYR A 390 -8.46 -14.40 -3.37
CA TYR A 390 -7.30 -15.28 -3.27
C TYR A 390 -7.69 -16.71 -2.86
N ASN A 391 -7.27 -17.70 -3.64
CA ASN A 391 -7.44 -19.11 -3.30
C ASN A 391 -6.77 -19.49 -1.96
N SER A 392 -5.71 -18.77 -1.57
CA SER A 392 -5.07 -18.94 -0.26
C SER A 392 -6.02 -18.64 0.90
N TYR A 393 -6.94 -17.68 0.77
CA TYR A 393 -7.91 -17.36 1.81
C TYR A 393 -8.85 -18.54 2.08
N MET A 394 -9.29 -19.21 1.01
CA MET A 394 -10.07 -20.45 1.14
C MET A 394 -9.26 -21.58 1.80
N GLY A 395 -7.94 -21.60 1.59
CA GLY A 395 -7.01 -22.48 2.30
C GLY A 395 -6.99 -22.18 3.80
N TYR A 396 -6.80 -20.91 4.18
CA TYR A 396 -6.81 -20.47 5.57
C TYR A 396 -8.15 -20.69 6.27
N GLN A 397 -9.28 -20.46 5.59
CA GLN A 397 -10.60 -20.77 6.16
C GLN A 397 -10.79 -22.26 6.45
N ARG A 398 -10.35 -23.12 5.52
CA ARG A 398 -10.39 -24.58 5.72
C ARG A 398 -9.47 -25.00 6.86
N LEU A 399 -8.25 -24.45 6.92
CA LEU A 399 -7.32 -24.67 8.03
C LEU A 399 -7.92 -24.26 9.37
N TYR A 400 -8.51 -23.05 9.41
CA TYR A 400 -9.08 -22.46 10.60
C TYR A 400 -10.27 -23.29 11.14
N SER A 401 -11.24 -23.58 10.27
CA SER A 401 -12.47 -24.27 10.66
C SER A 401 -12.26 -25.76 10.97
N ARG A 402 -11.44 -26.46 10.19
CA ARG A 402 -11.30 -27.93 10.28
C ARG A 402 -10.26 -28.38 11.30
N TYR A 403 -9.17 -27.63 11.47
CA TYR A 403 -8.03 -28.07 12.27
C TYR A 403 -7.71 -27.11 13.41
N TRP A 404 -7.59 -25.82 13.11
CA TRP A 404 -7.13 -24.81 14.06
C TRP A 404 -8.06 -24.64 15.27
N ARG A 405 -9.34 -24.30 15.02
CA ARG A 405 -10.32 -24.04 16.08
C ARG A 405 -10.59 -25.30 16.92
N PRO A 406 -10.75 -26.51 16.34
CA PRO A 406 -10.82 -27.74 17.12
C PRO A 406 -9.56 -27.98 17.96
N PHE A 407 -8.36 -27.77 17.39
CA PHE A 407 -7.10 -27.93 18.12
C PHE A 407 -7.02 -27.00 19.34
N GLN A 408 -7.32 -25.71 19.17
CA GLN A 408 -7.32 -24.76 20.29
C GLN A 408 -8.39 -25.05 21.33
N LYS A 409 -9.58 -25.51 20.91
CA LYS A 409 -10.72 -25.75 21.79
C LYS A 409 -10.60 -27.05 22.59
N TYR A 410 -10.13 -28.13 21.97
CA TYR A 410 -10.18 -29.47 22.56
C TYR A 410 -8.82 -29.95 23.09
N VAL A 411 -7.69 -29.35 22.70
CA VAL A 411 -6.36 -29.76 23.17
C VAL A 411 -5.91 -28.88 24.34
N PRO A 412 -5.68 -29.44 25.54
CA PRO A 412 -5.17 -28.69 26.69
C PRO A 412 -3.84 -27.97 26.41
N GLY A 413 -3.65 -26.80 27.03
CA GLY A 413 -2.48 -25.94 26.83
C GLY A 413 -1.11 -26.63 26.95
N PRO A 414 -0.86 -27.47 27.99
CA PRO A 414 0.42 -28.17 28.12
C PRO A 414 0.71 -29.11 26.94
N ILE A 415 -0.31 -29.82 26.44
CA ILE A 415 -0.18 -30.72 25.29
C ILE A 415 0.08 -29.92 24.01
N ARG A 416 -0.59 -28.77 23.85
CA ARG A 416 -0.33 -27.87 22.72
C ARG A 416 1.13 -27.39 22.71
N ARG A 417 1.68 -26.98 23.85
CA ARG A 417 3.09 -26.56 23.97
C ARG A 417 4.06 -27.71 23.67
N LEU A 418 3.76 -28.92 24.14
CA LEU A 418 4.57 -30.10 23.80
C LEU A 418 4.58 -30.36 22.29
N ALA A 419 3.41 -30.28 21.64
CA ALA A 419 3.29 -30.44 20.19
C ALA A 419 4.11 -29.38 19.42
N ALA A 420 4.11 -28.13 19.88
CA ALA A 420 4.93 -27.06 19.30
C ALA A 420 6.43 -27.36 19.41
N ASN A 421 6.92 -27.76 20.59
CA ASN A 421 8.33 -28.10 20.80
C ASN A 421 8.79 -29.28 19.93
N ILE A 422 7.94 -30.31 19.78
CA ILE A 422 8.22 -31.45 18.89
C ILE A 422 8.30 -30.99 17.43
N ALA A 423 7.35 -30.15 17.01
CA ALA A 423 7.31 -29.64 15.65
C ALA A 423 8.52 -28.74 15.33
N GLU A 424 8.95 -27.91 16.28
CA GLU A 424 10.15 -27.07 16.17
C GLU A 424 11.41 -27.93 15.98
N GLY A 425 11.59 -28.99 16.77
CA GLY A 425 12.70 -29.92 16.57
C GLY A 425 12.68 -30.60 15.20
N ALA A 426 11.48 -30.99 14.72
CA ALA A 426 11.29 -31.61 13.41
C ALA A 426 11.42 -30.64 12.22
N ALA A 427 11.37 -29.31 12.45
CA ALA A 427 11.48 -28.29 11.41
C ALA A 427 12.80 -28.40 10.63
N THR A 428 13.85 -28.89 11.28
CA THR A 428 15.19 -29.08 10.70
C THR A 428 15.29 -30.26 9.71
N LEU A 429 14.31 -31.18 9.70
CA LEU A 429 14.37 -32.42 8.93
C LEU A 429 13.96 -32.24 7.46
N HIS A 430 13.06 -31.31 7.16
CA HIS A 430 12.54 -31.12 5.81
C HIS A 430 12.12 -29.66 5.56
N PRO A 431 12.37 -29.06 4.38
CA PRO A 431 12.08 -27.64 4.14
C PRO A 431 10.60 -27.25 4.34
N LYS A 432 9.66 -28.16 4.05
CA LYS A 432 8.22 -27.92 4.31
C LYS A 432 7.85 -28.01 5.80
N ALA A 433 8.66 -28.66 6.63
CA ALA A 433 8.37 -28.82 8.06
C ALA A 433 8.48 -27.49 8.81
N GLU A 434 9.32 -26.55 8.35
CA GLU A 434 9.46 -25.21 8.93
C GLU A 434 8.12 -24.47 9.02
N MET A 435 7.36 -24.46 7.92
CA MET A 435 6.04 -23.81 7.84
C MET A 435 5.01 -24.50 8.76
N TYR A 436 4.95 -25.82 8.76
CA TYR A 436 3.99 -26.56 9.60
C TYR A 436 4.30 -26.39 11.08
N ALA A 437 5.59 -26.37 11.46
CA ALA A 437 6.01 -26.12 12.83
C ALA A 437 5.58 -24.73 13.30
N ASP A 438 5.65 -23.73 12.44
CA ASP A 438 5.21 -22.37 12.74
C ASP A 438 3.68 -22.29 12.94
N ILE A 439 2.90 -22.95 12.08
CA ILE A 439 1.44 -23.06 12.23
C ILE A 439 1.08 -23.71 13.57
N ILE A 440 1.76 -24.79 13.95
CA ILE A 440 1.52 -25.50 15.22
C ILE A 440 1.92 -24.61 16.41
N ASP A 441 3.06 -23.94 16.35
CA ASP A 441 3.53 -23.04 17.42
C ASP A 441 2.54 -21.89 17.65
N ARG A 442 2.09 -21.24 16.58
CA ARG A 442 1.06 -20.19 16.66
C ARG A 442 -0.22 -20.71 17.32
N ALA A 443 -0.68 -21.90 16.94
CA ALA A 443 -1.89 -22.50 17.52
C ALA A 443 -1.72 -22.81 19.00
N ALA A 444 -0.52 -23.24 19.41
CA ALA A 444 -0.18 -23.54 20.78
C ALA A 444 -0.08 -22.30 21.67
N ARG A 445 0.34 -21.16 21.10
CA ARG A 445 0.53 -19.88 21.79
C ARG A 445 -0.63 -18.91 21.63
N ASP A 446 -1.75 -19.35 21.07
CA ASP A 446 -2.94 -18.52 20.83
C ASP A 446 -2.68 -17.27 19.97
N ARG A 447 -1.89 -17.46 18.91
CA ARG A 447 -1.56 -16.44 17.91
C ARG A 447 -2.47 -16.56 16.69
N GLU A 448 -2.73 -15.47 15.98
CA GLU A 448 -3.48 -15.48 14.72
C GLU A 448 -2.88 -16.46 13.69
N VAL A 449 -3.73 -17.30 13.07
CA VAL A 449 -3.31 -18.22 12.01
C VAL A 449 -2.96 -17.47 10.72
N PHE A 450 -3.67 -16.38 10.46
CA PHE A 450 -3.50 -15.56 9.28
C PHE A 450 -2.89 -14.20 9.67
N TRP A 451 -1.70 -13.94 9.17
CA TRP A 451 -1.03 -12.67 9.39
C TRP A 451 -1.25 -11.72 8.20
N SER A 452 -0.96 -12.22 7.00
CA SER A 452 -1.11 -11.52 5.73
C SER A 452 -1.07 -12.53 4.59
N GLY A 453 -1.69 -12.21 3.45
CA GLY A 453 -1.58 -13.00 2.22
C GLY A 453 -0.20 -12.99 1.57
N ALA A 454 0.77 -12.25 2.13
CA ALA A 454 2.18 -12.24 1.73
C ALA A 454 3.11 -12.56 2.92
N THR A 455 2.97 -13.75 3.53
CA THR A 455 3.88 -14.21 4.59
C THR A 455 4.99 -15.08 4.01
N PHE A 456 6.26 -14.66 4.13
CA PHE A 456 7.41 -15.33 3.49
C PHE A 456 8.36 -16.01 4.47
N PHE A 457 9.25 -15.26 5.16
CA PHE A 457 10.06 -15.86 6.22
C PHE A 457 9.23 -16.00 7.49
N TRP A 458 8.81 -17.25 7.73
CA TRP A 458 8.17 -17.70 8.97
C TRP A 458 9.15 -17.58 10.14
N GLU A 459 8.64 -17.58 11.39
CA GLU A 459 9.48 -17.34 12.57
C GLU A 459 10.60 -18.38 12.69
N ASN A 460 10.28 -19.64 12.43
CA ASN A 460 11.27 -20.71 12.43
C ASN A 460 12.35 -20.53 11.35
N MET A 461 11.99 -20.02 10.18
CA MET A 461 12.96 -19.75 9.12
C MET A 461 13.88 -18.58 9.49
N LYS A 462 13.33 -17.55 10.15
CA LYS A 462 14.14 -16.43 10.67
C LYS A 462 15.15 -16.90 11.72
N ARG A 463 14.83 -17.90 12.54
CA ARG A 463 15.80 -18.51 13.48
C ARG A 463 16.98 -19.19 12.78
N SER A 464 16.74 -19.78 11.61
CA SER A 464 17.79 -20.39 10.77
C SER A 464 18.56 -19.34 9.97
N LEU A 465 17.91 -18.26 9.57
CA LEU A 465 18.47 -17.19 8.73
C LEU A 465 19.27 -16.15 9.54
N LEU A 466 18.80 -15.75 10.73
CA LEU A 466 19.30 -14.59 11.45
C LEU A 466 20.25 -14.95 12.59
N ASN A 467 21.16 -14.02 12.87
CA ASN A 467 21.99 -14.00 14.06
C ASN A 467 21.48 -12.93 15.03
N PHE A 468 20.60 -13.32 15.95
CA PHE A 468 19.92 -12.38 16.85
C PHE A 468 20.85 -11.61 17.78
N ASP A 469 21.98 -12.21 18.16
CA ASP A 469 22.97 -11.57 19.04
C ASP A 469 23.67 -10.37 18.39
N ALA A 470 23.60 -10.25 17.07
CA ALA A 470 24.18 -9.13 16.32
C ALA A 470 23.26 -7.90 16.25
N PHE A 471 21.98 -8.02 16.64
CA PHE A 471 21.02 -6.93 16.47
C PHE A 471 21.17 -5.87 17.57
N PRO A 472 21.35 -4.58 17.23
CA PRO A 472 21.38 -3.53 18.22
C PRO A 472 19.99 -3.32 18.84
N VAL A 473 19.99 -2.80 20.07
CA VAL A 473 18.76 -2.36 20.74
C VAL A 473 18.35 -1.01 20.17
N GLU A 474 17.17 -0.96 19.55
CA GLU A 474 16.56 0.29 19.09
C GLU A 474 15.69 0.92 20.17
N ARG A 475 15.53 2.24 20.11
CA ARG A 475 14.68 3.01 21.03
C ARG A 475 13.74 3.90 20.21
N ILE A 476 12.53 4.06 20.70
CA ILE A 476 11.54 4.98 20.12
C ILE A 476 11.91 6.39 20.59
N PRO A 477 11.94 7.40 19.69
CA PRO A 477 12.01 8.80 20.12
C PRO A 477 10.83 9.15 21.01
N ARG A 478 11.07 10.00 22.01
CA ARG A 478 10.05 10.39 23.00
C ARG A 478 8.80 10.97 22.32
N GLU A 479 8.98 11.74 21.25
CA GLU A 479 7.91 12.35 20.47
C GLU A 479 7.00 11.30 19.83
N LEU A 480 7.57 10.20 19.32
CA LEU A 480 6.82 9.10 18.70
C LEU A 480 6.11 8.26 19.76
N GLU A 481 6.77 8.03 20.90
CA GLU A 481 6.17 7.33 22.05
C GLU A 481 4.96 8.10 22.58
N GLU A 482 5.12 9.40 22.85
CA GLU A 482 4.04 10.27 23.34
C GLU A 482 2.91 10.45 22.32
N SER A 483 3.21 10.39 21.02
CA SER A 483 2.19 10.47 19.97
C SER A 483 1.25 9.26 19.92
N GLY A 484 1.67 8.12 20.49
CA GLY A 484 0.94 6.83 20.40
C GLY A 484 0.99 6.16 19.02
N LEU A 485 1.83 6.65 18.10
CA LEU A 485 1.88 6.15 16.71
C LEU A 485 2.55 4.78 16.59
N LEU A 486 3.66 4.56 17.31
CA LEU A 486 4.45 3.32 17.25
C LEU A 486 4.28 2.51 18.54
N PRO A 487 3.62 1.34 18.49
CA PRO A 487 3.56 0.44 19.64
C PRO A 487 4.93 -0.11 20.00
N GLU A 488 5.31 -0.12 21.28
CA GLU A 488 6.61 -0.63 21.76
C GLU A 488 6.90 -2.07 21.30
N GLY A 489 5.86 -2.90 21.13
CA GLY A 489 5.97 -4.27 20.65
C GLY A 489 6.63 -4.40 19.27
N TYR A 490 6.57 -3.36 18.42
CA TYR A 490 7.14 -3.38 17.07
C TYR A 490 8.68 -3.34 17.07
N LEU A 491 9.32 -2.97 18.19
CA LEU A 491 10.78 -3.06 18.30
C LEU A 491 11.27 -4.46 18.69
N ARG A 492 10.35 -5.37 19.01
CA ARG A 492 10.70 -6.74 19.39
C ARG A 492 10.92 -7.58 18.14
N GLN A 493 11.86 -8.53 18.25
CA GLN A 493 12.09 -9.56 17.24
C GLN A 493 11.00 -10.65 17.31
N ASP A 494 9.74 -10.26 17.10
CA ASP A 494 8.59 -11.15 16.93
C ASP A 494 7.54 -10.48 16.03
N SER A 495 7.36 -10.96 14.79
CA SER A 495 6.44 -10.31 13.84
C SER A 495 4.98 -10.49 14.24
N TYR A 496 4.70 -11.36 15.21
CA TYR A 496 3.38 -11.46 15.81
C TYR A 496 2.97 -10.17 16.54
N GLU A 497 3.91 -9.36 17.03
CA GLU A 497 3.60 -8.12 17.74
C GLU A 497 2.82 -7.12 16.86
N VAL A 498 3.14 -7.07 15.57
CA VAL A 498 2.41 -6.30 14.55
C VAL A 498 0.98 -6.81 14.44
N ILE A 499 0.81 -8.12 14.27
CA ILE A 499 -0.50 -8.75 14.08
C ILE A 499 -1.35 -8.69 15.34
N ARG A 500 -0.73 -8.80 16.52
CA ARG A 500 -1.37 -8.65 17.82
C ARG A 500 -2.00 -7.27 17.94
N SER A 501 -1.30 -6.21 17.52
CA SER A 501 -1.86 -4.84 17.54
C SER A 501 -3.11 -4.70 16.66
N PHE A 502 -3.19 -5.44 15.55
CA PHE A 502 -4.37 -5.44 14.68
C PHE A 502 -5.51 -6.24 15.29
N ARG A 503 -5.21 -7.42 15.82
CA ARG A 503 -6.16 -8.30 16.52
C ARG A 503 -6.81 -7.59 17.70
N ASP A 504 -6.00 -7.01 18.57
CA ASP A 504 -6.47 -6.34 19.77
C ASP A 504 -7.38 -5.15 19.38
N ARG A 505 -7.03 -4.42 18.32
CA ARG A 505 -7.87 -3.33 17.81
C ARG A 505 -9.21 -3.79 17.23
N ILE A 506 -9.24 -4.83 16.40
CA ILE A 506 -10.51 -5.31 15.83
C ILE A 506 -11.41 -5.94 16.90
N ASP A 507 -10.84 -6.52 17.96
CA ASP A 507 -11.59 -7.00 19.12
C ASP A 507 -12.29 -5.86 19.86
N GLU A 508 -11.68 -4.67 19.92
CA GLU A 508 -12.29 -3.47 20.51
C GLU A 508 -13.42 -2.90 19.64
N VAL A 509 -13.15 -2.66 18.34
CA VAL A 509 -14.08 -1.89 17.48
C VAL A 509 -15.17 -2.74 16.83
N ALA A 510 -14.91 -4.02 16.62
CA ALA A 510 -15.81 -4.92 15.91
C ALA A 510 -15.73 -6.37 16.44
N PRO A 511 -16.04 -6.60 17.72
CA PRO A 511 -15.83 -7.89 18.40
C PRO A 511 -16.55 -9.07 17.75
N LYS A 512 -17.67 -8.79 17.07
CA LYS A 512 -18.52 -9.79 16.39
C LYS A 512 -18.04 -10.17 14.98
N SER A 513 -16.93 -9.60 14.51
CA SER A 513 -16.38 -9.89 13.19
C SER A 513 -16.01 -11.36 13.06
N ASP A 514 -16.48 -11.99 11.98
CA ASP A 514 -16.11 -13.35 11.63
C ASP A 514 -14.63 -13.45 11.20
N PHE A 515 -14.14 -14.68 11.09
CA PHE A 515 -12.74 -14.94 10.78
C PHE A 515 -12.30 -14.34 9.44
N LEU A 516 -13.15 -14.37 8.41
CA LEU A 516 -12.81 -13.78 7.12
C LEU A 516 -12.68 -12.26 7.23
N THR A 517 -13.62 -11.60 7.90
CA THR A 517 -13.59 -10.15 8.10
C THR A 517 -12.33 -9.73 8.89
N ARG A 518 -11.87 -10.54 9.85
CA ARG A 518 -10.59 -10.32 10.54
C ARG A 518 -9.36 -10.47 9.62
N MET A 519 -9.38 -11.46 8.71
CA MET A 519 -8.33 -11.58 7.69
C MET A 519 -8.28 -10.35 6.78
N ILE A 520 -9.45 -9.90 6.30
CA ILE A 520 -9.57 -8.70 5.46
C ILE A 520 -9.07 -7.46 6.23
N TYR A 521 -9.43 -7.33 7.51
CA TYR A 521 -8.91 -6.25 8.35
C TYR A 521 -7.38 -6.22 8.40
N ASN A 522 -6.73 -7.38 8.62
CA ASN A 522 -5.27 -7.45 8.62
C ASN A 522 -4.65 -7.04 7.26
N GLU A 523 -5.31 -7.39 6.15
CA GLU A 523 -4.88 -6.96 4.81
C GLU A 523 -4.95 -5.43 4.66
N PHE A 524 -6.05 -4.80 5.08
CA PHE A 524 -6.23 -3.34 5.08
C PHE A 524 -5.27 -2.60 6.02
N ARG A 525 -4.66 -3.28 6.99
CA ARG A 525 -3.71 -2.68 7.94
C ARG A 525 -2.24 -2.89 7.57
N LEU A 526 -1.96 -3.79 6.62
CA LEU A 526 -0.59 -4.20 6.29
C LEU A 526 -0.38 -4.32 4.79
N ARG A 527 -0.76 -5.46 4.20
CA ARG A 527 -0.39 -5.80 2.82
C ARG A 527 -1.03 -4.87 1.79
N LEU A 528 -2.27 -4.44 1.98
CA LEU A 528 -2.89 -3.52 1.04
C LEU A 528 -2.19 -2.15 1.02
N PRO A 529 -2.14 -1.37 2.12
CA PRO A 529 -1.50 -0.05 2.11
C PRO A 529 0.02 -0.10 1.91
N GLU A 530 0.71 -1.05 2.54
CA GLU A 530 2.18 -1.00 2.65
C GLU A 530 2.90 -1.83 1.57
N LEU A 531 2.20 -2.70 0.83
CA LEU A 531 2.77 -3.49 -0.27
C LEU A 531 2.07 -3.17 -1.60
N LEU A 532 0.76 -3.44 -1.70
CA LEU A 532 0.03 -3.40 -2.98
C LEU A 532 -0.24 -1.98 -3.47
N LEU A 533 -0.62 -1.06 -2.60
CA LEU A 533 -0.83 0.34 -2.97
C LEU A 533 0.49 1.09 -3.05
N MET A 534 1.44 0.77 -2.17
CA MET A 534 2.78 1.35 -2.21
C MET A 534 3.52 1.03 -3.51
N ARG A 535 3.48 -0.23 -3.99
CA ARG A 535 4.08 -0.58 -5.29
C ARG A 535 3.36 0.11 -6.45
N VAL A 536 2.02 0.19 -6.41
CA VAL A 536 1.25 0.85 -7.47
C VAL A 536 1.65 2.31 -7.56
N ASP A 537 1.65 3.02 -6.44
CA ASP A 537 2.00 4.43 -6.39
C ASP A 537 3.46 4.67 -6.79
N LYS A 538 4.44 3.99 -6.19
CA LYS A 538 5.86 4.26 -6.48
C LYS A 538 6.25 3.93 -7.91
N ILE A 539 5.76 2.82 -8.45
CA ILE A 539 6.15 2.34 -9.78
C ILE A 539 5.40 3.07 -10.88
N SER A 540 4.10 3.34 -10.73
CA SER A 540 3.40 4.14 -11.76
C SER A 540 3.92 5.57 -11.77
N MET A 541 4.26 6.12 -10.61
CA MET A 541 4.78 7.49 -10.51
C MET A 541 6.23 7.64 -10.96
N SER A 542 7.01 6.57 -11.08
CA SER A 542 8.36 6.65 -11.68
C SER A 542 8.33 7.12 -13.13
N VAL A 543 7.19 6.95 -13.81
CA VAL A 543 6.93 7.42 -15.18
C VAL A 543 5.84 8.50 -15.23
N SER A 544 5.59 9.18 -14.11
CA SER A 544 4.58 10.25 -14.02
C SER A 544 3.16 9.81 -14.42
N LEU A 545 2.75 8.60 -14.03
CA LEU A 545 1.43 8.03 -14.29
C LEU A 545 0.62 7.87 -12.99
N GLU A 546 -0.52 8.54 -12.89
CA GLU A 546 -1.42 8.41 -11.75
C GLU A 546 -2.28 7.16 -11.83
N ALA A 547 -2.12 6.23 -10.89
CA ALA A 547 -3.03 5.09 -10.73
C ALA A 547 -4.17 5.40 -9.76
N ARG A 548 -5.40 5.03 -10.15
CA ARG A 548 -6.65 5.16 -9.37
C ARG A 548 -7.25 3.78 -9.11
N VAL A 549 -7.79 3.59 -7.90
CA VAL A 549 -8.25 2.28 -7.37
C VAL A 549 -9.75 2.30 -7.03
N PRO A 550 -10.66 2.10 -8.00
CA PRO A 550 -12.11 2.17 -7.79
C PRO A 550 -12.64 1.20 -6.74
N PHE A 551 -12.09 -0.01 -6.68
CA PHE A 551 -12.51 -1.00 -5.69
C PHE A 551 -12.29 -0.51 -4.25
N LEU A 552 -11.39 0.44 -4.03
CA LEU A 552 -11.10 0.99 -2.70
C LEU A 552 -11.86 2.28 -2.38
N ASP A 553 -12.96 2.55 -3.09
CA ASP A 553 -13.89 3.57 -2.64
C ASP A 553 -14.40 3.25 -1.24
N HIS A 554 -14.28 4.21 -0.33
CA HIS A 554 -14.60 3.99 1.08
C HIS A 554 -16.04 3.55 1.32
N GLU A 555 -17.01 4.02 0.52
CA GLU A 555 -18.40 3.59 0.63
C GLU A 555 -18.55 2.10 0.27
N LEU A 556 -17.77 1.62 -0.69
CA LEU A 556 -17.73 0.19 -1.08
C LEU A 556 -17.01 -0.64 -0.02
N VAL A 557 -15.89 -0.15 0.51
CA VAL A 557 -15.15 -0.82 1.59
C VAL A 557 -16.00 -0.95 2.85
N GLU A 558 -16.63 0.13 3.30
CA GLU A 558 -17.50 0.12 4.48
C GLU A 558 -18.69 -0.83 4.29
N PHE A 559 -19.32 -0.80 3.10
CA PHE A 559 -20.41 -1.71 2.77
C PHE A 559 -19.96 -3.18 2.79
N THR A 560 -18.82 -3.49 2.17
CA THR A 560 -18.33 -4.87 2.08
C THR A 560 -17.84 -5.40 3.42
N MET A 561 -17.31 -4.56 4.32
CA MET A 561 -16.91 -4.99 5.67
C MET A 561 -18.09 -5.47 6.51
N ASP A 562 -19.31 -5.04 6.20
CA ASP A 562 -20.55 -5.45 6.90
C ASP A 562 -21.18 -6.72 6.33
N ILE A 563 -20.73 -7.18 5.16
CA ILE A 563 -21.25 -8.39 4.53
C ILE A 563 -20.71 -9.64 5.26
N PRO A 564 -21.58 -10.53 5.78
CA PRO A 564 -21.14 -11.75 6.44
C PRO A 564 -20.34 -12.68 5.51
N GLN A 565 -19.36 -13.41 6.08
CA GLN A 565 -18.50 -14.35 5.34
C GLN A 565 -19.25 -15.28 4.38
N LYS A 566 -20.43 -15.80 4.79
CA LYS A 566 -21.20 -16.78 4.00
C LYS A 566 -21.68 -16.25 2.65
N TYR A 567 -21.76 -14.93 2.48
CA TYR A 567 -22.10 -14.30 1.22
C TYR A 567 -20.84 -13.96 0.41
N LYS A 568 -19.73 -13.56 1.06
CA LYS A 568 -18.46 -13.30 0.36
C LYS A 568 -17.88 -14.54 -0.31
N ILE A 569 -17.96 -15.69 0.37
CA ILE A 569 -17.47 -16.99 -0.11
C ILE A 569 -18.59 -18.03 0.04
N ARG A 570 -18.99 -18.67 -1.07
CA ARG A 570 -20.04 -19.69 -1.09
C ARG A 570 -19.54 -20.96 -1.76
N ASN A 571 -19.63 -22.10 -1.08
CA ASN A 571 -19.21 -23.42 -1.60
C ASN A 571 -17.77 -23.45 -2.17
N GLY A 572 -16.85 -22.70 -1.58
CA GLY A 572 -15.48 -22.58 -2.09
C GLY A 572 -15.34 -21.74 -3.36
N VAL A 573 -16.35 -20.97 -3.74
CA VAL A 573 -16.24 -19.98 -4.81
C VAL A 573 -15.78 -18.64 -4.22
N PRO A 574 -14.57 -18.15 -4.58
CA PRO A 574 -14.09 -16.83 -4.17
C PRO A 574 -14.82 -15.73 -4.97
N LYS A 575 -14.83 -14.49 -4.45
CA LYS A 575 -15.50 -13.35 -5.08
C LYS A 575 -16.98 -13.62 -5.42
N TYR A 576 -17.68 -14.41 -4.61
CA TYR A 576 -19.01 -14.91 -4.99
C TYR A 576 -19.99 -13.77 -5.29
N LEU A 577 -20.13 -12.82 -4.35
CA LEU A 577 -21.01 -11.68 -4.55
C LEU A 577 -20.52 -10.74 -5.64
N LEU A 578 -19.22 -10.53 -5.79
CA LEU A 578 -18.70 -9.67 -6.87
C LEU A 578 -19.05 -10.27 -8.23
N LYS A 579 -18.84 -11.58 -8.43
CA LYS A 579 -19.19 -12.28 -9.67
C LYS A 579 -20.69 -12.16 -9.99
N LYS A 580 -21.56 -12.27 -8.98
CA LYS A 580 -23.00 -12.03 -9.13
C LYS A 580 -23.33 -10.57 -9.42
N ALA A 581 -22.65 -9.64 -8.74
CA ALA A 581 -22.83 -8.21 -8.91
C ALA A 581 -22.43 -7.76 -10.32
N VAL A 582 -21.43 -8.33 -10.94
CA VAL A 582 -20.96 -7.89 -12.27
C VAL A 582 -21.62 -8.65 -13.42
N GLY A 583 -22.51 -9.60 -13.11
CA GLY A 583 -23.33 -10.30 -14.09
C GLY A 583 -24.08 -9.31 -14.99
N GLY A 584 -24.04 -9.58 -16.30
CA GLY A 584 -24.65 -8.72 -17.32
C GLY A 584 -23.84 -7.49 -17.71
N TRP A 585 -22.77 -7.13 -16.97
CA TRP A 585 -21.80 -6.12 -17.43
C TRP A 585 -20.69 -6.74 -18.27
N ILE A 586 -20.28 -7.96 -17.91
CA ILE A 586 -19.28 -8.75 -18.64
C ILE A 586 -19.78 -10.19 -18.84
N PRO A 587 -19.32 -10.89 -19.89
CA PRO A 587 -19.65 -12.29 -20.15
C PRO A 587 -19.26 -13.28 -19.03
N GLU A 588 -20.06 -14.34 -18.88
CA GLU A 588 -19.88 -15.36 -17.82
C GLU A 588 -18.54 -16.12 -17.91
N ASP A 589 -17.98 -16.29 -19.11
CA ASP A 589 -16.66 -16.92 -19.29
C ASP A 589 -15.52 -16.05 -18.74
N ILE A 590 -15.66 -14.72 -18.78
CA ILE A 590 -14.71 -13.78 -18.15
C ILE A 590 -14.90 -13.77 -16.62
N ILE A 591 -16.15 -13.76 -16.15
CA ILE A 591 -16.50 -13.77 -14.71
C ILE A 591 -15.95 -15.02 -14.00
N HIS A 592 -16.10 -16.18 -14.63
CA HIS A 592 -15.76 -17.47 -14.05
C HIS A 592 -14.37 -17.98 -14.42
N ARG A 593 -13.57 -17.17 -15.16
CA ARG A 593 -12.18 -17.48 -15.50
C ARG A 593 -11.37 -17.82 -14.25
N LYS A 594 -10.48 -18.82 -14.40
CA LYS A 594 -9.49 -19.14 -13.38
C LYS A 594 -8.47 -18.01 -13.28
N LYS A 595 -8.27 -17.48 -12.08
CA LYS A 595 -7.28 -16.43 -11.82
C LYS A 595 -5.87 -16.89 -12.20
N GLN A 596 -5.17 -16.06 -12.93
CA GLN A 596 -3.74 -16.15 -13.19
C GLN A 596 -3.06 -14.94 -12.56
N GLY A 597 -1.83 -15.12 -12.07
CA GLY A 597 -1.11 -14.08 -11.34
C GLY A 597 -0.36 -13.17 -12.30
N PHE A 598 -0.35 -11.87 -12.03
CA PHE A 598 0.42 -10.86 -12.76
C PHE A 598 1.91 -10.86 -12.34
N GLY A 599 2.50 -12.04 -12.15
CA GLY A 599 3.85 -12.21 -11.60
C GLY A 599 4.90 -12.46 -12.68
N ALA A 600 6.07 -11.85 -12.54
CA ALA A 600 7.22 -12.13 -13.40
C ALA A 600 7.73 -13.57 -13.22
N PRO A 601 8.32 -14.21 -14.25
CA PRO A 601 8.86 -15.58 -14.20
C PRO A 601 10.15 -15.71 -13.37
N MET A 602 10.18 -15.09 -12.19
CA MET A 602 11.31 -15.05 -11.27
C MET A 602 11.82 -16.44 -10.86
N ALA A 603 10.92 -17.41 -10.73
CA ALA A 603 11.31 -18.79 -10.39
C ALA A 603 12.14 -19.47 -11.50
N GLU A 604 11.98 -19.05 -12.75
CA GLU A 604 12.78 -19.57 -13.87
C GLU A 604 14.06 -18.75 -14.03
N TRP A 605 13.98 -17.41 -14.00
CA TRP A 605 15.15 -16.53 -14.09
C TRP A 605 16.19 -16.79 -12.98
N LEU A 606 15.74 -17.09 -11.75
CA LEU A 606 16.64 -17.39 -10.62
C LEU A 606 17.33 -18.76 -10.70
N LYS A 607 16.97 -19.64 -11.64
CA LYS A 607 17.72 -20.88 -11.89
C LYS A 607 18.94 -20.65 -12.80
N GLY A 608 18.92 -19.59 -13.60
CA GLY A 608 19.89 -19.31 -14.64
C GLY A 608 21.08 -18.44 -14.22
N ALA A 609 21.64 -17.72 -15.19
CA ALA A 609 22.79 -16.83 -15.00
C ALA A 609 22.47 -15.68 -14.02
N PHE A 610 21.26 -15.14 -14.08
CA PHE A 610 20.79 -14.14 -13.12
C PHE A 610 20.84 -14.65 -11.69
N GLY A 611 20.32 -15.85 -11.41
CA GLY A 611 20.39 -16.47 -10.08
C GLY A 611 21.81 -16.60 -9.52
N ASN A 612 22.79 -16.97 -10.36
CA ASN A 612 24.19 -17.08 -9.93
C ASN A 612 24.81 -15.72 -9.59
N ARG A 613 24.48 -14.69 -10.36
CA ARG A 613 24.88 -13.31 -10.07
C ARG A 613 24.25 -12.81 -8.77
N VAL A 614 22.97 -13.06 -8.57
CA VAL A 614 22.24 -12.69 -7.33
C VAL A 614 22.86 -13.38 -6.11
N GLU A 615 23.18 -14.68 -6.20
CA GLU A 615 23.84 -15.39 -5.10
C GLU A 615 25.20 -14.77 -4.75
N ALA A 616 26.02 -14.47 -5.76
CA ALA A 616 27.33 -13.87 -5.56
C ALA A 616 27.23 -12.47 -4.92
N GLN A 617 26.37 -11.60 -5.47
CA GLN A 617 26.14 -10.25 -4.96
C GLN A 617 25.65 -10.28 -3.51
N LEU A 618 24.62 -11.07 -3.24
CA LEU A 618 24.02 -11.16 -1.91
C LEU A 618 25.07 -11.61 -0.88
N LEU A 619 25.81 -12.69 -1.14
CA LEU A 619 26.80 -13.24 -0.21
C LEU A 619 28.01 -12.32 0.04
N GLN A 620 28.31 -11.40 -0.89
CA GLN A 620 29.41 -10.45 -0.78
C GLN A 620 28.95 -9.05 -0.35
N SER A 621 27.64 -8.86 -0.13
CA SER A 621 27.08 -7.53 0.16
C SER A 621 27.58 -6.94 1.48
N PRO A 622 27.69 -5.61 1.58
CA PRO A 622 27.99 -4.91 2.83
C PRO A 622 27.01 -5.24 3.96
N LEU A 623 25.73 -5.51 3.65
CA LEU A 623 24.74 -5.93 4.63
C LEU A 623 25.08 -7.29 5.27
N MET A 624 25.58 -8.26 4.50
CA MET A 624 26.02 -9.54 5.07
C MET A 624 27.19 -9.36 6.04
N SER A 625 28.06 -8.38 5.77
CA SER A 625 29.21 -8.06 6.63
C SER A 625 28.82 -7.47 7.99
N ARG A 626 27.57 -7.01 8.16
CA ARG A 626 27.01 -6.58 9.46
C ARG A 626 26.80 -7.73 10.43
N GLY A 627 26.85 -8.98 9.96
CA GLY A 627 26.73 -10.17 10.81
C GLY A 627 25.30 -10.51 11.24
N TYR A 628 24.28 -9.88 10.65
CA TYR A 628 22.86 -10.15 10.94
C TYR A 628 22.37 -11.49 10.37
N PHE A 629 23.02 -12.02 9.34
CA PHE A 629 22.57 -13.18 8.57
C PHE A 629 23.55 -14.34 8.64
N ARG A 630 23.01 -15.56 8.65
CA ARG A 630 23.75 -16.83 8.54
C ARG A 630 23.83 -17.23 7.07
N THR A 631 25.00 -17.02 6.47
CA THR A 631 25.21 -17.22 5.02
C THR A 631 25.02 -18.67 4.57
N ASP A 632 25.18 -19.66 5.43
CA ASP A 632 24.97 -21.07 5.10
C ASP A 632 23.51 -21.39 4.77
N TYR A 633 22.56 -20.81 5.50
CA TYR A 633 21.14 -20.97 5.20
C TYR A 633 20.80 -20.34 3.84
N ILE A 634 21.41 -19.20 3.52
CA ILE A 634 21.21 -18.53 2.23
C ILE A 634 21.72 -19.41 1.08
N ARG A 635 22.95 -19.94 1.17
CA ARG A 635 23.49 -20.90 0.17
C ARG A 635 22.58 -22.11 0.00
N GLN A 636 22.00 -22.59 1.10
CA GLN A 636 21.05 -23.70 1.07
C GLN A 636 19.77 -23.34 0.28
N LEU A 637 19.25 -22.12 0.40
CA LEU A 637 18.08 -21.67 -0.37
C LEU A 637 18.35 -21.72 -1.89
N PHE A 638 19.49 -21.19 -2.36
CA PHE A 638 19.87 -21.26 -3.77
C PHE A 638 20.04 -22.69 -4.27
N SER A 639 20.73 -23.53 -3.49
CA SER A 639 20.90 -24.96 -3.81
C SER A 639 19.55 -25.70 -3.92
N GLN A 640 18.64 -25.48 -2.99
CA GLN A 640 17.30 -26.08 -3.00
C GLN A 640 16.44 -25.61 -4.18
N HIS A 641 16.56 -24.33 -4.55
CA HIS A 641 15.85 -23.75 -5.69
C HIS A 641 16.34 -24.33 -7.01
N ARG A 642 17.66 -24.31 -7.26
CA ARG A 642 18.26 -24.83 -8.50
C ARG A 642 18.02 -26.33 -8.68
N SER A 643 18.04 -27.11 -7.59
CA SER A 643 17.76 -28.56 -7.64
C SER A 643 16.28 -28.93 -7.77
N GLY A 644 15.36 -27.95 -7.68
CA GLY A 644 13.92 -28.19 -7.69
C GLY A 644 13.37 -28.83 -6.42
N LYS A 645 14.20 -29.01 -5.37
CA LYS A 645 13.78 -29.56 -4.07
C LYS A 645 12.73 -28.70 -3.37
N ARG A 646 12.84 -27.37 -3.53
CA ARG A 646 11.89 -26.36 -3.03
C ARG A 646 11.93 -25.16 -3.95
N ASP A 647 10.78 -24.60 -4.28
CA ASP A 647 10.75 -23.25 -4.84
C ASP A 647 11.07 -22.23 -3.72
N ALA A 648 12.27 -21.66 -3.77
CA ALA A 648 12.74 -20.62 -2.85
C ALA A 648 12.87 -19.25 -3.55
N SER A 649 12.33 -19.10 -4.76
CA SER A 649 12.42 -17.87 -5.56
C SER A 649 11.99 -16.63 -4.78
N GLY A 650 10.85 -16.70 -4.10
CA GLY A 650 10.34 -15.60 -3.27
C GLY A 650 11.25 -15.25 -2.08
N LEU A 651 11.86 -16.24 -1.43
CA LEU A 651 12.77 -16.01 -0.30
C LEU A 651 14.08 -15.37 -0.77
N ILE A 652 14.59 -15.85 -1.90
CA ILE A 652 15.79 -15.30 -2.55
C ILE A 652 15.52 -13.86 -2.97
N TRP A 653 14.37 -13.58 -3.59
CA TRP A 653 13.99 -12.23 -4.01
C TRP A 653 13.89 -11.25 -2.84
N VAL A 654 13.29 -11.67 -1.71
CA VAL A 654 13.22 -10.85 -0.48
C VAL A 654 14.61 -10.44 0.00
N LEU A 655 15.56 -11.38 0.01
CA LEU A 655 16.92 -11.10 0.45
C LEU A 655 17.67 -10.23 -0.57
N PHE A 656 17.52 -10.51 -1.86
CA PHE A 656 18.15 -9.72 -2.92
C PHE A 656 17.66 -8.27 -2.94
N ASN A 657 16.34 -8.05 -2.87
CA ASN A 657 15.76 -6.70 -2.86
C ASN A 657 16.25 -5.91 -1.63
N LEU A 658 16.38 -6.56 -0.47
CA LEU A 658 16.95 -5.97 0.73
C LEU A 658 18.44 -5.62 0.59
N THR A 659 19.25 -6.53 0.06
CA THR A 659 20.70 -6.27 -0.10
C THR A 659 20.95 -5.21 -1.16
N ALA A 660 20.22 -5.24 -2.28
CA ALA A 660 20.32 -4.24 -3.33
C ALA A 660 19.88 -2.85 -2.83
N TRP A 661 18.81 -2.79 -2.03
CA TRP A 661 18.40 -1.57 -1.34
C TRP A 661 19.50 -1.04 -0.41
N TYR A 662 20.09 -1.90 0.43
CA TYR A 662 21.11 -1.48 1.37
C TYR A 662 22.36 -0.94 0.66
N GLU A 663 22.81 -1.63 -0.39
CA GLU A 663 23.92 -1.17 -1.23
C GLU A 663 23.64 0.21 -1.82
N TYR A 664 22.50 0.38 -2.48
CA TYR A 664 22.15 1.62 -3.17
C TYR A 664 21.90 2.80 -2.22
N TRP A 665 21.15 2.58 -1.14
CA TRP A 665 20.67 3.67 -0.28
C TRP A 665 21.49 3.90 0.98
N VAL A 666 22.14 2.88 1.53
CA VAL A 666 22.91 2.98 2.79
C VAL A 666 24.40 3.12 2.52
N CYS A 667 24.96 2.36 1.58
CA CYS A 667 26.39 2.40 1.28
C CYS A 667 26.79 3.54 0.34
N GLY A 668 25.92 3.92 -0.61
CA GLY A 668 26.21 4.93 -1.63
C GLY A 668 26.76 4.29 -2.88
#